data_AF-A0A1V6DZ90-F1
#
_entry.id   AF-A0A1V6DZ90-F1
#
_cell.length_a   1.000
_cell.length_b   1.000
_cell.length_c   1.000
_cell.angle_alpha   90.00
_cell.angle_beta   90.00
_cell.angle_gamma   90.00
#
_symmetry.space_group_name_H-M   'P 1'
#
loop_
_entity.id
_entity.type
_entity.pdbx_description
1 polymer ?
#
loop_
_entity_poly.entity_id
_entity_poly.type
_entity_poly.pdbx_seq_one_letter_code
_entity_poly.pdbx_strand_id
1 'polypeptide(L)'
;MQRKIGIFFLIQLLLVPLAAQAQTQINEGASKPEEVIPKSDNQITLTIEQAVSAEYFSLENGTKELRLMGPLVIRLIDSSGVTHTIKAQYVVYNRDTKEVKAIGDVEYTRQTESKTDIYRGESIAVDLDDNSGVFIDGSFNMESTASSSRKLIVHFESLISRSEEVIALANGSLTACDAIKPHYILRAKKIWLFESGDWAASNAILYVGAIPVMWLPLFYYPSKASKFHPVVGFRSRAGGFLQTTTYLAGVQSSEVQKSSMLSTTEGTLGSFGTYISRTQPTSESKNQTNIAILGDVYSSLGVFAGLRGELASTYSYNLSWLVGAAFSRSVFLESTGYYSPYDSAGDYESVWNKWKLASIELPMRILLNFEASSKKNKAGLKWQISLPFYSDPFVEQDFMDRNESYDFFSILGNSALRTIYERSSFTQKASLSWSWNPSIEKNNFAFTLSNLSSSFNWKSKYASTAGMNSQELRLNAVDPQRHFFYPDSARIIDTAFALSGTILQSKNMSLKWTSTNSSFIEDRFYSSQWQKPQDIDFGSWYWLYGGRSNSNLNSSYSIDSAGLILQLSTGLLGQIQYRPYLYDERTNPTTVHPFLIADYGYNTAYWSTGTNLLWEPFKKSNILSASKVSYSIHGKVARLAYEGLDGSGVDAYPIYKLYWLSWDPTMISDHSILTELAAKLGSTTEHLSFKVALPPLLESYTFSGSTGLGLATMGASYVISRKDSLEDLKSTSLTGNLTLKPTKKIGISANAAWDFDTQAPLSLSTDLSAWSFNARFVAQKASGYIFKGSSWIQDGTQYFRPSTLSLSWKPTLRSSVPLFSKDTIGWSVEADGLFTLNQNLIQFTNSTFGANLGFSIKNSTGLSLNFALSSVNSSFWRYYTSLLPKSDDFDPENYSKNFFLDLWNSMSIWDMNKLKNTLFKLQSLKLGLSMDAHDWVLSANIEAGPTLVTASSTQPLPHYEMEVAFNLAVTWKDIPAIKGSVNYSEGAFEQ
;
A
#
# COMPACT_ATOMS: atom_id res chain seq x y z
N MET A 1 30.33 35.26 -17.16
CA MET A 1 31.46 34.30 -16.96
C MET A 1 31.13 33.42 -15.76
N GLN A 2 31.67 32.19 -15.67
CA GLN A 2 31.51 31.24 -14.55
C GLN A 2 30.09 31.04 -13.94
N ARG A 3 29.29 30.16 -14.57
CA ARG A 3 28.32 29.32 -13.86
C ARG A 3 29.09 28.42 -12.87
N LYS A 4 28.76 28.41 -11.56
CA LYS A 4 29.02 27.29 -10.58
C LYS A 4 28.66 27.63 -9.10
N ILE A 5 27.42 28.03 -8.81
CA ILE A 5 26.90 28.05 -7.43
C ILE A 5 25.51 27.41 -7.44
N GLY A 6 25.25 26.45 -6.55
CA GLY A 6 23.95 25.76 -6.48
C GLY A 6 23.95 24.33 -5.89
N ILE A 7 25.09 23.64 -5.80
CA ILE A 7 25.15 22.24 -5.30
C ILE A 7 26.06 22.09 -4.06
N PHE A 8 27.13 22.89 -3.93
CA PHE A 8 28.12 22.68 -2.87
C PHE A 8 27.66 23.03 -1.44
N PHE A 9 26.60 23.83 -1.27
CA PHE A 9 26.20 24.35 0.05
C PHE A 9 25.45 23.35 0.94
N LEU A 10 25.00 22.21 0.40
CA LEU A 10 24.26 21.20 1.17
C LEU A 10 25.15 20.11 1.79
N ILE A 11 26.35 19.90 1.24
CA ILE A 11 27.25 18.80 1.63
C ILE A 11 28.12 19.20 2.84
N GLN A 12 28.44 20.49 2.99
CA GLN A 12 29.40 20.97 3.97
C GLN A 12 28.87 21.08 5.42
N LEU A 13 27.59 20.78 5.65
CA LEU A 13 26.96 20.79 6.99
C LEU A 13 26.94 19.42 7.70
N LEU A 14 27.46 18.36 7.07
CA LEU A 14 27.36 16.97 7.54
C LEU A 14 28.65 16.37 8.11
N LEU A 15 29.75 17.14 8.18
CA LEU A 15 31.06 16.64 8.61
C LEU A 15 31.78 17.60 9.59
N VAL A 16 31.46 17.46 10.87
CA VAL A 16 32.34 17.87 11.99
C VAL A 16 32.28 16.77 13.07
N PRO A 17 33.40 16.13 13.44
CA PRO A 17 33.42 15.16 14.53
C PRO A 17 33.47 15.88 15.89
N LEU A 18 32.66 15.44 16.85
CA LEU A 18 32.77 15.88 18.24
C LEU A 18 33.42 14.78 19.08
N ALA A 19 34.69 14.97 19.44
CA ALA A 19 35.47 14.02 20.23
C ALA A 19 35.92 14.67 21.55
N ALA A 20 35.47 14.12 22.68
CA ALA A 20 36.02 14.43 24.00
C ALA A 20 35.74 13.30 25.02
N GLN A 21 36.80 12.85 25.68
CA GLN A 21 36.85 12.42 27.08
C GLN A 21 35.90 11.30 27.56
N ALA A 22 36.42 10.07 27.56
CA ALA A 22 36.45 9.24 28.77
C ALA A 22 37.92 8.95 29.09
N GLN A 23 38.33 9.05 30.35
CA GLN A 23 39.75 9.16 30.73
C GLN A 23 40.20 7.90 31.49
N THR A 24 41.15 7.15 30.91
CA THR A 24 41.74 5.97 31.55
C THR A 24 42.72 6.37 32.64
N GLN A 25 42.56 5.79 33.84
CA GLN A 25 43.68 5.62 34.76
C GLN A 25 44.25 4.21 34.60
N ILE A 26 45.59 4.14 34.60
CA ILE A 26 46.36 2.92 34.65
C ILE A 26 47.06 2.91 36.01
N ASN A 27 47.11 1.76 36.67
CA ASN A 27 48.07 1.48 37.73
C ASN A 27 48.60 0.06 37.51
N GLU A 28 49.90 -0.06 37.29
CA GLU A 28 50.60 -1.35 37.33
C GLU A 28 51.03 -1.66 38.78
N GLY A 29 51.02 -2.93 39.17
CA GLY A 29 51.37 -3.38 40.51
C GLY A 29 52.01 -4.77 40.48
N ALA A 30 53.22 -4.89 41.02
CA ALA A 30 54.11 -6.05 40.95
C ALA A 30 53.54 -7.36 41.52
N SER A 31 54.14 -8.49 41.12
CA SER A 31 53.71 -9.86 41.44
C SER A 31 54.68 -10.63 42.37
N LYS A 32 54.17 -11.73 42.97
CA LYS A 32 54.82 -12.70 43.91
C LYS A 32 55.13 -12.20 45.33
N PRO A 33 55.26 -13.07 46.36
CA PRO A 33 55.02 -14.54 46.45
C PRO A 33 53.94 -14.85 47.54
N GLU A 34 53.62 -16.03 48.12
CA GLU A 34 53.85 -17.49 47.91
C GLU A 34 52.76 -18.30 48.71
N GLU A 35 52.97 -19.61 48.99
CA GLU A 35 52.34 -20.49 50.03
C GLU A 35 50.78 -20.55 50.20
N VAL A 36 50.00 -21.58 49.84
CA VAL A 36 50.03 -23.07 50.01
C VAL A 36 49.26 -23.62 51.24
N ILE A 37 48.14 -24.33 50.98
CA ILE A 37 47.43 -25.35 51.82
C ILE A 37 46.58 -24.83 53.02
N PRO A 38 45.45 -25.48 53.41
CA PRO A 38 44.90 -26.79 52.99
C PRO A 38 43.52 -26.78 52.28
N LYS A 39 43.14 -27.94 51.74
CA LYS A 39 41.77 -28.27 51.28
C LYS A 39 40.87 -28.72 52.43
N SER A 40 39.55 -28.59 52.26
CA SER A 40 38.54 -29.46 52.91
C SER A 40 38.05 -30.54 51.93
N ASP A 41 37.47 -31.62 52.46
CA ASP A 41 37.08 -32.83 51.72
C ASP A 41 35.71 -32.68 51.03
N ASN A 42 35.53 -33.31 49.86
CA ASN A 42 34.37 -33.06 48.97
C ASN A 42 33.68 -34.37 48.56
N GLN A 43 32.56 -34.72 49.21
CA GLN A 43 31.92 -36.03 49.08
C GLN A 43 30.74 -36.03 48.10
N ILE A 44 30.96 -36.61 46.91
CA ILE A 44 29.89 -36.93 45.95
C ILE A 44 29.11 -38.15 46.49
N THR A 45 27.78 -38.04 46.59
CA THR A 45 26.92 -39.11 47.11
C THR A 45 26.23 -39.88 45.98
N LEU A 46 26.80 -41.04 45.62
CA LEU A 46 26.19 -42.00 44.70
C LEU A 46 25.19 -42.89 45.47
N THR A 47 23.92 -42.90 45.06
CA THR A 47 22.88 -43.79 45.61
C THR A 47 22.53 -44.87 44.59
N ILE A 48 22.64 -46.15 44.97
CA ILE A 48 22.03 -47.26 44.23
C ILE A 48 20.66 -47.52 44.87
N GLU A 49 19.58 -47.21 44.15
CA GLU A 49 18.20 -47.40 44.65
C GLU A 49 17.72 -48.84 44.45
N GLN A 50 18.16 -49.47 43.36
CA GLN A 50 17.76 -50.81 42.99
C GLN A 50 18.90 -51.54 42.27
N ALA A 51 19.18 -52.77 42.69
CA ALA A 51 20.08 -53.73 42.07
C ALA A 51 19.68 -55.16 42.51
N VAL A 52 19.92 -56.18 41.68
CA VAL A 52 19.67 -57.60 42.04
C VAL A 52 20.93 -58.26 42.60
N SER A 53 22.10 -57.93 42.03
CA SER A 53 23.40 -58.24 42.62
C SER A 53 24.38 -57.07 42.44
N ALA A 54 25.34 -57.00 43.36
CA ALA A 54 26.48 -56.09 43.31
C ALA A 54 27.73 -56.88 43.70
N GLU A 55 28.56 -57.19 42.71
CA GLU A 55 29.79 -57.97 42.86
C GLU A 55 31.00 -57.04 42.78
N TYR A 56 31.87 -57.11 43.78
CA TYR A 56 33.12 -56.35 43.81
C TYR A 56 34.30 -57.30 43.96
N PHE A 57 35.19 -57.30 42.98
CA PHE A 57 36.34 -58.21 42.93
C PHE A 57 37.55 -57.53 42.29
N SER A 58 38.73 -58.10 42.55
CA SER A 58 39.97 -57.72 41.86
C SER A 58 40.30 -58.81 40.85
N LEU A 59 40.60 -58.43 39.61
CA LEU A 59 41.08 -59.38 38.60
C LEU A 59 42.56 -59.73 38.86
N GLU A 60 43.06 -60.80 38.24
CA GLU A 60 44.46 -61.23 38.36
C GLU A 60 45.45 -60.15 37.88
N ASN A 61 45.01 -59.24 37.01
CA ASN A 61 45.77 -58.06 36.56
C ASN A 61 45.79 -56.91 37.59
N GLY A 62 45.25 -57.09 38.80
CA GLY A 62 45.23 -56.12 39.88
C GLY A 62 44.11 -55.06 39.81
N THR A 63 43.41 -54.94 38.67
CA THR A 63 42.30 -53.99 38.47
C THR A 63 41.06 -54.37 39.28
N LYS A 64 40.31 -53.35 39.73
CA LYS A 64 39.15 -53.49 40.63
C LYS A 64 37.88 -53.08 39.91
N GLU A 65 37.02 -54.06 39.67
CA GLU A 65 35.71 -53.85 39.05
C GLU A 65 34.58 -53.97 40.07
N LEU A 66 33.60 -53.07 39.95
CA LEU A 66 32.27 -53.19 40.52
C LEU A 66 31.32 -53.57 39.39
N ARG A 67 30.64 -54.72 39.50
CA ARG A 67 29.62 -55.17 38.56
C ARG A 67 28.27 -55.20 39.25
N LEU A 68 27.29 -54.52 38.66
CA LEU A 68 25.92 -54.45 39.13
C LEU A 68 25.01 -55.11 38.10
N MET A 69 24.02 -55.88 38.54
CA MET A 69 23.13 -56.64 37.64
C MET A 69 21.64 -56.53 38.01
N GLY A 70 20.78 -56.72 37.01
CA GLY A 70 19.32 -56.69 37.14
C GLY A 70 18.72 -55.36 36.67
N PRO A 71 17.41 -55.11 36.89
CA PRO A 71 16.85 -53.76 36.73
C PRO A 71 17.52 -52.81 37.72
N LEU A 72 18.49 -52.05 37.22
CA LEU A 72 19.29 -51.12 38.00
C LEU A 72 18.67 -49.73 37.98
N VAL A 73 18.67 -49.07 39.13
CA VAL A 73 18.37 -47.64 39.25
C VAL A 73 19.47 -47.00 40.10
N ILE A 74 20.29 -46.19 39.45
CA ILE A 74 21.42 -45.48 40.07
C ILE A 74 21.11 -43.98 40.01
N ARG A 75 21.10 -43.32 41.17
CA ARG A 75 20.91 -41.87 41.29
C ARG A 75 22.17 -41.23 41.86
N LEU A 76 22.81 -40.37 41.06
CA LEU A 76 23.87 -39.47 41.49
C LEU A 76 23.30 -38.05 41.65
N ILE A 77 23.65 -37.39 42.74
CA ILE A 77 23.41 -35.96 42.92
C ILE A 77 24.79 -35.29 42.87
N ASP A 78 24.98 -34.40 41.92
CA ASP A 78 26.22 -33.64 41.76
C ASP A 78 26.28 -32.47 42.77
N SER A 79 27.50 -32.01 43.01
CA SER A 79 27.83 -30.75 43.70
C SER A 79 27.05 -29.52 43.23
N SER A 80 26.62 -29.49 41.96
CA SER A 80 25.74 -28.44 41.40
C SER A 80 24.23 -28.61 41.71
N GLY A 81 23.83 -29.66 42.46
CA GLY A 81 22.43 -29.97 42.78
C GLY A 81 21.66 -30.68 41.67
N VAL A 82 22.27 -30.93 40.51
CA VAL A 82 21.65 -31.66 39.40
C VAL A 82 21.47 -33.14 39.77
N THR A 83 20.28 -33.68 39.49
CA THR A 83 19.97 -35.10 39.72
C THR A 83 20.16 -35.90 38.44
N HIS A 84 21.03 -36.91 38.49
CA HIS A 84 21.36 -37.81 37.40
C HIS A 84 20.84 -39.21 37.74
N THR A 85 19.91 -39.74 36.93
CA THR A 85 19.33 -41.08 37.13
C THR A 85 19.65 -41.96 35.92
N ILE A 86 20.33 -43.09 36.15
CA ILE A 86 20.61 -44.11 35.13
C ILE A 86 19.76 -45.34 35.44
N LYS A 87 19.00 -45.80 34.45
CA LYS A 87 18.39 -47.14 34.40
C LYS A 87 19.15 -48.00 33.39
N ALA A 88 19.40 -49.26 33.72
CA ALA A 88 20.02 -50.25 32.83
C ALA A 88 19.75 -51.68 33.32
N GLN A 89 20.10 -52.70 32.53
CA GLN A 89 20.06 -54.11 32.96
C GLN A 89 21.40 -54.62 33.56
N TYR A 90 22.51 -53.94 33.24
CA TYR A 90 23.86 -54.30 33.66
C TYR A 90 24.75 -53.04 33.70
N VAL A 91 25.57 -52.89 34.74
CA VAL A 91 26.55 -51.79 34.87
C VAL A 91 27.89 -52.33 35.35
N VAL A 92 28.96 -52.02 34.62
CA VAL A 92 30.34 -52.23 35.05
C VAL A 92 30.97 -50.88 35.34
N TYR A 93 31.57 -50.73 36.52
CA TYR A 93 32.46 -49.62 36.85
C TYR A 93 33.86 -50.16 37.12
N ASN A 94 34.83 -49.74 36.32
CA ASN A 94 36.23 -50.03 36.55
C ASN A 94 36.84 -48.89 37.37
N ARG A 95 37.37 -49.20 38.56
CA ARG A 95 37.84 -48.16 39.50
C ARG A 95 39.17 -47.52 39.08
N ASP A 96 39.98 -48.22 38.29
CA ASP A 96 41.35 -47.81 37.96
C ASP A 96 41.40 -47.04 36.62
N THR A 97 40.50 -47.35 35.67
CA THR A 97 40.25 -46.52 34.47
C THR A 97 39.13 -45.50 34.66
N LYS A 98 38.37 -45.59 35.76
CA LYS A 98 37.16 -44.80 36.08
C LYS A 98 36.03 -44.90 35.04
N GLU A 99 36.11 -45.81 34.09
CA GLU A 99 35.06 -46.03 33.09
C GLU A 99 33.79 -46.61 33.72
N VAL A 100 32.63 -46.03 33.40
CA VAL A 100 31.30 -46.58 33.66
C VAL A 100 30.71 -47.08 32.34
N LYS A 101 30.32 -48.35 32.28
CA LYS A 101 29.72 -49.00 31.11
C LYS A 101 28.38 -49.61 31.50
N ALA A 102 27.27 -49.06 31.00
CA ALA A 102 25.93 -49.59 31.22
C ALA A 102 25.36 -50.20 29.93
N ILE A 103 24.67 -51.33 30.05
CA ILE A 103 24.21 -52.17 28.93
C ILE A 103 22.79 -52.68 29.20
N GLY A 104 21.98 -52.72 28.15
CA GLY A 104 20.60 -53.21 28.15
C GLY A 104 19.61 -52.15 28.60
N ASP A 105 18.73 -51.73 27.68
CA ASP A 105 17.67 -50.73 27.86
C ASP A 105 18.11 -49.51 28.69
N VAL A 106 19.21 -48.86 28.28
CA VAL A 106 19.78 -47.74 29.03
C VAL A 106 18.91 -46.51 28.86
N GLU A 107 18.19 -46.13 29.91
CA GLU A 107 17.47 -44.85 30.01
C GLU A 107 18.21 -43.95 31.01
N TYR A 108 18.86 -42.92 30.49
CA TYR A 108 19.54 -41.89 31.28
C TYR A 108 18.70 -40.62 31.32
N THR A 109 18.36 -40.19 32.53
CA THR A 109 17.54 -39.01 32.80
C THR A 109 18.34 -38.00 33.61
N ARG A 110 18.48 -36.77 33.09
CA ARG A 110 19.09 -35.64 33.81
C ARG A 110 18.01 -34.64 34.18
N GLN A 111 17.91 -34.30 35.46
CA GLN A 111 16.92 -33.35 35.98
C GLN A 111 17.59 -32.13 36.64
N THR A 112 17.16 -30.96 36.19
CA THR A 112 17.50 -29.62 36.70
C THR A 112 16.18 -28.89 36.96
N GLU A 113 16.15 -27.85 37.80
CA GLU A 113 14.92 -27.14 38.23
C GLU A 113 13.97 -26.71 37.08
N SER A 114 14.50 -26.52 35.87
CA SER A 114 13.75 -26.08 34.68
C SER A 114 13.63 -27.11 33.56
N LYS A 115 14.26 -28.30 33.65
CA LYS A 115 14.37 -29.24 32.52
C LYS A 115 14.54 -30.70 32.96
N THR A 116 13.95 -31.62 32.18
CA THR A 116 14.26 -33.06 32.23
C THR A 116 14.69 -33.51 30.84
N ASP A 117 15.96 -33.93 30.68
CA ASP A 117 16.46 -34.55 29.45
C ASP A 117 16.43 -36.08 29.59
N ILE A 118 15.90 -36.78 28.58
CA ILE A 118 15.83 -38.25 28.53
C ILE A 118 16.59 -38.75 27.30
N TYR A 119 17.60 -39.59 27.55
CA TYR A 119 18.42 -40.27 26.55
C TYR A 119 18.13 -41.78 26.62
N ARG A 120 18.00 -42.44 25.47
CA ARG A 120 17.80 -43.89 25.37
C ARG A 120 18.77 -44.52 24.38
N GLY A 121 19.31 -45.70 24.72
CA GLY A 121 20.12 -46.50 23.80
C GLY A 121 20.41 -47.91 24.34
N GLU A 122 21.03 -48.76 23.52
CA GLU A 122 21.35 -50.14 23.90
C GLU A 122 22.48 -50.20 24.94
N SER A 123 23.47 -49.30 24.81
CA SER A 123 24.55 -49.15 25.78
C SER A 123 25.13 -47.73 25.83
N ILE A 124 25.79 -47.43 26.95
CA ILE A 124 26.57 -46.21 27.18
C ILE A 124 27.92 -46.61 27.78
N ALA A 125 29.00 -45.99 27.31
CA ALA A 125 30.30 -45.97 27.97
C ALA A 125 30.65 -44.51 28.31
N VAL A 126 31.08 -44.23 29.54
CA VAL A 126 31.45 -42.89 30.03
C VAL A 126 32.80 -42.97 30.74
N ASP A 127 33.70 -42.06 30.42
CA ASP A 127 34.90 -41.76 31.21
C ASP A 127 34.56 -40.66 32.22
N LEU A 128 34.80 -40.90 33.51
CA LEU A 128 34.47 -39.94 34.57
C LEU A 128 35.52 -38.82 34.76
N ASP A 129 36.72 -38.93 34.19
CA ASP A 129 37.75 -37.88 34.27
C ASP A 129 37.62 -36.84 33.14
N ASP A 130 37.25 -37.26 31.93
CA ASP A 130 37.00 -36.38 30.77
C ASP A 130 35.51 -36.00 30.62
N ASN A 131 34.62 -36.65 31.38
CA ASN A 131 33.15 -36.52 31.31
C ASN A 131 32.58 -36.79 29.90
N SER A 132 33.37 -37.43 29.04
CA SER A 132 33.01 -37.82 27.68
C SER A 132 32.44 -39.23 27.66
N GLY A 133 31.52 -39.49 26.74
CA GLY A 133 30.86 -40.77 26.67
C GLY A 133 30.23 -41.08 25.32
N VAL A 134 30.28 -42.35 24.96
CA VAL A 134 29.73 -42.89 23.71
C VAL A 134 28.45 -43.65 24.04
N PHE A 135 27.33 -43.15 23.53
CA PHE A 135 26.10 -43.92 23.38
C PHE A 135 26.15 -44.69 22.06
N ILE A 136 25.67 -45.95 22.07
CA ILE A 136 25.52 -46.81 20.90
C ILE A 136 24.03 -47.08 20.64
N ASP A 137 23.62 -46.93 19.38
CA ASP A 137 22.22 -46.88 18.89
C ASP A 137 21.32 -46.00 19.77
N GLY A 138 21.57 -44.70 19.69
CA GLY A 138 20.98 -43.70 20.56
C GLY A 138 19.79 -42.98 19.93
N SER A 139 18.82 -42.65 20.78
CA SER A 139 17.78 -41.66 20.49
C SER A 139 17.64 -40.67 21.64
N PHE A 140 17.43 -39.40 21.29
CA PHE A 140 16.97 -38.40 22.25
C PHE A 140 15.79 -37.62 21.67
N ASN A 141 14.82 -37.30 22.54
CA ASN A 141 13.70 -36.44 22.23
C ASN A 141 13.99 -35.07 22.84
N MET A 142 14.21 -34.06 22.01
CA MET A 142 14.53 -32.72 22.51
C MET A 142 13.24 -31.92 22.64
N GLU A 143 12.78 -31.75 23.89
CA GLU A 143 11.63 -30.91 24.21
C GLU A 143 12.01 -29.42 24.19
N SER A 144 11.09 -28.59 23.69
CA SER A 144 11.30 -27.15 23.55
C SER A 144 10.49 -26.38 24.59
N THR A 145 11.08 -25.32 25.13
CA THR A 145 10.59 -24.59 26.33
C THR A 145 9.33 -23.74 26.09
N ALA A 146 8.73 -23.78 24.90
CA ALA A 146 7.50 -23.06 24.57
C ALA A 146 6.30 -24.02 24.47
N SER A 147 5.15 -23.60 24.99
CA SER A 147 3.92 -24.42 25.15
C SER A 147 3.16 -24.75 23.86
N SER A 148 3.80 -24.63 22.70
CA SER A 148 3.23 -24.88 21.37
C SER A 148 4.22 -25.47 20.34
N SER A 149 5.48 -25.70 20.71
CA SER A 149 6.53 -26.22 19.80
C SER A 149 6.55 -27.75 19.74
N ARG A 150 6.81 -28.29 18.54
CA ARG A 150 6.99 -29.74 18.31
C ARG A 150 8.31 -30.25 18.89
N LYS A 151 8.37 -31.55 19.17
CA LYS A 151 9.59 -32.24 19.61
C LYS A 151 10.48 -32.54 18.40
N LEU A 152 11.78 -32.29 18.51
CA LEU A 152 12.74 -32.77 17.52
C LEU A 152 13.21 -34.17 17.92
N ILE A 153 13.05 -35.13 17.01
CA ILE A 153 13.44 -36.53 17.22
C ILE A 153 14.74 -36.77 16.47
N VAL A 154 15.79 -37.13 17.22
CA VAL A 154 17.14 -37.38 16.69
C VAL A 154 17.53 -38.81 16.99
N HIS A 155 17.74 -39.60 15.93
CA HIS A 155 18.30 -40.96 16.02
C HIS A 155 19.74 -40.92 15.50
N PHE A 156 20.66 -41.64 16.15
CA PHE A 156 22.09 -41.64 15.79
C PHE A 156 22.76 -42.95 16.18
N GLU A 157 23.59 -43.49 15.28
CA GLU A 157 24.27 -44.78 15.48
C GLU A 157 25.33 -44.69 16.59
N SER A 158 26.05 -43.57 16.66
CA SER A 158 26.93 -43.25 17.80
C SER A 158 27.06 -41.75 18.05
N LEU A 159 27.21 -41.39 19.32
CA LEU A 159 27.63 -40.04 19.74
C LEU A 159 29.16 -39.99 19.72
N ILE A 160 29.73 -39.10 18.90
CA ILE A 160 31.18 -39.01 18.66
C ILE A 160 31.86 -38.24 19.79
N SER A 161 31.29 -37.10 20.16
CA SER A 161 31.78 -36.25 21.24
C SER A 161 30.70 -35.29 21.74
N ARG A 162 30.83 -34.90 23.01
CA ARG A 162 30.06 -33.85 23.66
C ARG A 162 31.03 -32.91 24.36
N SER A 163 31.17 -31.69 23.87
CA SER A 163 31.74 -30.59 24.66
C SER A 163 30.61 -29.79 25.31
N GLU A 164 30.96 -28.73 26.05
CA GLU A 164 29.97 -27.79 26.58
C GLU A 164 29.25 -27.00 25.45
N GLU A 165 29.88 -26.82 24.28
CA GLU A 165 29.36 -26.00 23.18
C GLU A 165 28.74 -26.79 22.02
N VAL A 166 29.18 -28.04 21.79
CA VAL A 166 28.87 -28.84 20.59
C VAL A 166 28.62 -30.31 20.90
N ILE A 167 27.54 -30.86 20.33
CA ILE A 167 27.26 -32.30 20.27
C ILE A 167 27.52 -32.79 18.84
N ALA A 168 28.40 -33.78 18.68
CA ALA A 168 28.70 -34.39 17.39
C ALA A 168 28.16 -35.83 17.30
N LEU A 169 27.34 -36.10 16.29
CA LEU A 169 26.66 -37.38 16.07
C LEU A 169 27.12 -38.02 14.76
N ALA A 170 27.33 -39.34 14.75
CA ALA A 170 27.61 -40.13 13.55
C ALA A 170 26.33 -40.75 12.98
N ASN A 171 26.26 -40.84 11.63
CA ASN A 171 25.20 -41.54 10.88
C ASN A 171 23.77 -41.22 11.38
N GLY A 172 23.53 -39.95 11.72
CA GLY A 172 22.29 -39.50 12.34
C GLY A 172 21.16 -39.28 11.35
N SER A 173 19.93 -39.29 11.87
CA SER A 173 18.74 -38.86 11.13
C SER A 173 17.85 -37.93 11.96
N LEU A 174 17.36 -36.89 11.29
CA LEU A 174 16.55 -35.82 11.87
C LEU A 174 15.13 -35.85 11.31
N THR A 175 14.13 -35.77 12.20
CA THR A 175 12.74 -35.46 11.84
C THR A 175 12.01 -34.79 13.00
N ALA A 176 11.06 -33.90 12.70
CA ALA A 176 10.12 -33.31 13.67
C ALA A 176 8.67 -33.77 13.35
N CYS A 177 8.54 -35.05 13.04
CA CYS A 177 7.29 -35.71 12.66
C CYS A 177 7.12 -37.00 13.47
N ASP A 178 6.20 -36.97 14.43
CA ASP A 178 5.90 -38.03 15.41
C ASP A 178 5.29 -39.32 14.80
N ALA A 179 5.13 -39.37 13.47
CA ALA A 179 4.42 -40.44 12.77
C ALA A 179 5.29 -41.69 12.51
N ILE A 180 4.67 -42.87 12.56
CA ILE A 180 5.29 -44.20 12.29
C ILE A 180 6.06 -44.25 10.96
N LYS A 181 5.65 -43.42 9.98
CA LYS A 181 6.45 -43.09 8.80
C LYS A 181 6.50 -41.56 8.69
N PRO A 182 7.61 -40.90 9.02
CA PRO A 182 7.70 -39.45 8.98
C PRO A 182 7.64 -38.93 7.53
N HIS A 183 7.00 -37.78 7.32
CA HIS A 183 6.83 -37.19 5.99
C HIS A 183 8.15 -36.71 5.35
N TYR A 184 9.18 -36.46 6.17
CA TYR A 184 10.54 -36.19 5.72
C TYR A 184 11.57 -36.77 6.71
N ILE A 185 12.74 -37.12 6.20
CA ILE A 185 13.92 -37.51 6.98
C ILE A 185 15.14 -36.87 6.34
N LEU A 186 15.94 -36.13 7.11
CA LEU A 186 17.31 -35.81 6.70
C LEU A 186 18.26 -36.85 7.32
N ARG A 187 18.94 -37.65 6.51
CA ARG A 187 19.97 -38.60 6.96
C ARG A 187 21.35 -38.01 6.67
N ALA A 188 22.29 -38.03 7.60
CA ALA A 188 23.62 -37.42 7.42
C ALA A 188 24.74 -38.23 8.07
N LYS A 189 25.93 -38.24 7.44
CA LYS A 189 27.08 -39.02 7.92
C LYS A 189 27.68 -38.44 9.21
N LYS A 190 27.66 -37.12 9.36
CA LYS A 190 27.85 -36.45 10.65
C LYS A 190 26.85 -35.32 10.81
N ILE A 191 26.37 -35.11 12.03
CA ILE A 191 25.56 -33.96 12.45
C ILE A 191 26.29 -33.28 13.60
N TRP A 192 26.32 -31.95 13.58
CA TRP A 192 26.77 -31.12 14.68
C TRP A 192 25.60 -30.27 15.16
N LEU A 193 25.31 -30.30 16.46
CA LEU A 193 24.31 -29.48 17.12
C LEU A 193 25.04 -28.50 18.03
N PHE A 194 24.78 -27.20 17.89
CA PHE A 194 25.40 -26.13 18.65
C PHE A 194 24.42 -25.61 19.71
N GLU A 195 24.89 -25.25 20.91
CA GLU A 195 24.02 -24.69 21.97
C GLU A 195 23.30 -23.39 21.54
N SER A 196 23.84 -22.67 20.56
CA SER A 196 23.25 -21.47 19.95
C SER A 196 21.90 -21.70 19.27
N GLY A 197 21.55 -22.96 19.00
CA GLY A 197 20.37 -23.38 18.24
C GLY A 197 20.67 -23.71 16.77
N ASP A 198 21.87 -23.41 16.30
CA ASP A 198 22.33 -23.72 14.95
C ASP A 198 22.64 -25.21 14.83
N TRP A 199 22.59 -25.76 13.62
CA TRP A 199 23.07 -27.12 13.35
C TRP A 199 23.70 -27.26 11.96
N ALA A 200 24.61 -28.22 11.85
CA ALA A 200 25.29 -28.56 10.61
C ALA A 200 25.16 -30.06 10.32
N ALA A 201 25.15 -30.43 9.04
CA ALA A 201 25.16 -31.82 8.60
C ALA A 201 26.12 -31.98 7.42
N SER A 202 26.93 -33.05 7.43
CA SER A 202 27.83 -33.40 6.32
C SER A 202 27.42 -34.69 5.64
N ASN A 203 27.56 -34.71 4.31
CA ASN A 203 27.09 -35.77 3.42
C ASN A 203 25.65 -36.19 3.76
N ALA A 204 24.74 -35.21 3.70
CA ALA A 204 23.35 -35.37 4.04
C ALA A 204 22.49 -35.68 2.79
N ILE A 205 21.43 -36.46 2.96
CA ILE A 205 20.43 -36.76 1.94
C ILE A 205 19.05 -36.45 2.53
N LEU A 206 18.31 -35.57 1.86
CA LEU A 206 16.93 -35.23 2.20
C LEU A 206 15.98 -36.22 1.52
N TYR A 207 15.25 -36.98 2.32
CA TYR A 207 14.18 -37.86 1.89
C TYR A 207 12.83 -37.19 2.16
N VAL A 208 11.94 -37.23 1.16
CA VAL A 208 10.51 -36.93 1.34
C VAL A 208 9.77 -38.27 1.27
N GLY A 209 9.16 -38.66 2.39
CA GLY A 209 8.75 -40.04 2.64
C GLY A 209 9.94 -41.01 2.47
N ALA A 210 9.90 -41.83 1.41
CA ALA A 210 10.96 -42.77 1.06
C ALA A 210 11.86 -42.33 -0.11
N ILE A 211 11.56 -41.20 -0.77
CA ILE A 211 12.23 -40.77 -2.00
C ILE A 211 13.38 -39.80 -1.65
N PRO A 212 14.64 -40.09 -2.02
CA PRO A 212 15.72 -39.11 -1.90
C PRO A 212 15.52 -38.00 -2.94
N VAL A 213 15.34 -36.76 -2.47
CA VAL A 213 15.09 -35.59 -3.33
C VAL A 213 16.38 -34.80 -3.58
N MET A 214 17.28 -34.74 -2.60
CA MET A 214 18.50 -33.93 -2.69
C MET A 214 19.64 -34.50 -1.86
N TRP A 215 20.87 -34.39 -2.38
CA TRP A 215 22.12 -34.63 -1.66
C TRP A 215 22.81 -33.29 -1.36
N LEU A 216 23.34 -33.17 -0.14
CA LEU A 216 23.95 -31.97 0.42
C LEU A 216 25.33 -32.35 1.00
N PRO A 217 26.45 -32.04 0.31
CA PRO A 217 27.79 -32.44 0.79
C PRO A 217 28.14 -31.79 2.14
N LEU A 218 27.72 -30.54 2.33
CA LEU A 218 27.69 -29.85 3.61
C LEU A 218 26.42 -28.97 3.64
N PHE A 219 25.69 -29.02 4.74
CA PHE A 219 24.53 -28.19 5.03
C PHE A 219 24.75 -27.50 6.39
N TYR A 220 24.47 -26.21 6.46
CA TYR A 220 24.49 -25.44 7.69
C TYR A 220 23.16 -24.70 7.80
N TYR A 221 22.44 -24.96 8.89
CA TYR A 221 21.17 -24.34 9.19
C TYR A 221 21.34 -23.34 10.35
N PRO A 222 21.42 -22.03 10.07
CA PRO A 222 21.39 -21.02 11.11
C PRO A 222 19.99 -20.96 11.72
N SER A 223 19.92 -20.88 13.04
CA SER A 223 18.70 -20.64 13.82
C SER A 223 18.09 -19.23 13.61
N LYS A 224 18.68 -18.43 12.71
CA LYS A 224 18.55 -16.97 12.65
C LYS A 224 18.64 -16.49 11.20
N ALA A 225 17.86 -15.47 10.85
CA ALA A 225 17.92 -14.85 9.53
C ALA A 225 19.33 -14.28 9.25
N SER A 226 19.93 -14.75 8.15
CA SER A 226 21.22 -14.26 7.65
C SER A 226 21.14 -12.77 7.28
N LYS A 227 22.24 -12.03 7.39
CA LYS A 227 22.33 -10.68 6.80
C LYS A 227 22.27 -10.71 5.27
N PHE A 228 22.72 -11.81 4.67
CA PHE A 228 22.85 -12.01 3.22
C PHE A 228 21.75 -12.95 2.70
N HIS A 229 20.95 -12.46 1.75
CA HIS A 229 19.80 -13.13 1.16
C HIS A 229 20.06 -13.33 -0.36
N PRO A 230 20.55 -14.51 -0.78
CA PRO A 230 20.69 -14.86 -2.20
C PRO A 230 19.43 -15.57 -2.71
N VAL A 231 18.86 -15.07 -3.82
CA VAL A 231 17.72 -15.69 -4.51
C VAL A 231 18.13 -16.03 -5.94
N VAL A 232 17.88 -17.27 -6.36
CA VAL A 232 18.09 -17.75 -7.73
C VAL A 232 16.75 -18.12 -8.35
N GLY A 233 16.53 -17.76 -9.62
CA GLY A 233 15.31 -18.11 -10.34
C GLY A 233 15.43 -17.89 -11.85
N PHE A 234 14.29 -17.99 -12.55
CA PHE A 234 14.20 -17.80 -14.00
C PHE A 234 12.93 -17.01 -14.37
N ARG A 235 13.02 -16.10 -15.35
CA ARG A 235 11.89 -15.38 -15.95
C ARG A 235 12.06 -15.27 -17.46
N SER A 236 10.96 -15.23 -18.21
CA SER A 236 10.94 -15.17 -19.67
C SER A 236 11.79 -14.02 -20.25
N ARG A 237 11.65 -12.79 -19.73
CA ARG A 237 12.35 -11.59 -20.23
C ARG A 237 13.74 -11.37 -19.61
N ALA A 238 13.96 -11.80 -18.37
CA ALA A 238 15.21 -11.60 -17.61
C ALA A 238 16.18 -12.79 -17.65
N GLY A 239 15.73 -13.93 -18.20
CA GLY A 239 16.46 -15.19 -18.20
C GLY A 239 16.59 -15.79 -16.80
N GLY A 240 17.62 -16.61 -16.61
CA GLY A 240 18.09 -17.00 -15.28
C GLY A 240 18.68 -15.79 -14.55
N PHE A 241 18.39 -15.66 -13.26
CA PHE A 241 18.82 -14.55 -12.43
C PHE A 241 19.35 -15.00 -11.07
N LEU A 242 20.28 -14.20 -10.53
CA LEU A 242 20.75 -14.22 -9.16
C LEU A 242 20.52 -12.82 -8.58
N GLN A 243 19.57 -12.69 -7.65
CA GLN A 243 19.34 -11.46 -6.88
C GLN A 243 19.99 -11.62 -5.51
N THR A 244 20.64 -10.57 -4.99
CA THR A 244 21.19 -10.57 -3.62
C THR A 244 20.79 -9.31 -2.86
N THR A 245 20.41 -9.48 -1.59
CA THR A 245 20.14 -8.39 -0.64
C THR A 245 20.97 -8.62 0.63
N THR A 246 21.80 -7.64 0.98
CA THR A 246 22.72 -7.69 2.14
C THR A 246 22.40 -6.57 3.14
N TYR A 247 21.80 -6.90 4.28
CA TYR A 247 21.50 -5.92 5.32
C TYR A 247 22.76 -5.58 6.13
N LEU A 248 23.22 -4.34 6.03
CA LEU A 248 24.32 -3.79 6.83
C LEU A 248 23.86 -3.50 8.26
N ALA A 249 22.67 -2.91 8.38
CA ALA A 249 22.00 -2.54 9.62
C ALA A 249 20.50 -2.86 9.53
N GLY A 250 19.89 -3.13 10.70
CA GLY A 250 18.47 -3.47 10.82
C GLY A 250 18.12 -4.90 10.38
N VAL A 251 16.82 -5.18 10.31
CA VAL A 251 16.25 -6.51 10.02
C VAL A 251 15.16 -6.37 8.95
N GLN A 252 15.03 -7.39 8.09
CA GLN A 252 14.05 -7.46 7.00
C GLN A 252 12.62 -7.06 7.45
N SER A 253 11.92 -6.33 6.57
CA SER A 253 10.57 -5.83 6.86
C SER A 253 9.53 -6.94 6.98
N SER A 254 8.55 -6.74 7.86
CA SER A 254 7.60 -7.78 8.33
C SER A 254 6.63 -8.34 7.28
N GLU A 255 6.68 -7.88 6.03
CA GLU A 255 5.94 -8.50 4.93
C GLU A 255 6.67 -9.70 4.32
N VAL A 256 8.01 -9.67 4.23
CA VAL A 256 8.81 -10.76 3.62
C VAL A 256 9.03 -11.91 4.60
N GLN A 257 8.99 -11.65 5.90
CA GLN A 257 9.01 -12.69 6.94
C GLN A 257 7.90 -13.74 6.76
N LYS A 258 6.73 -13.35 6.20
CA LYS A 258 5.59 -14.24 5.93
C LYS A 258 5.81 -15.23 4.79
N SER A 259 6.90 -15.07 4.03
CA SER A 259 7.33 -16.00 2.99
C SER A 259 8.48 -16.90 3.43
N SER A 260 8.98 -16.78 4.68
CA SER A 260 9.84 -17.83 5.23
C SER A 260 9.02 -19.08 5.50
N MET A 261 9.67 -20.20 5.24
CA MET A 261 9.15 -21.55 5.43
C MET A 261 9.61 -22.18 6.76
N LEU A 262 10.55 -21.52 7.46
CA LEU A 262 11.23 -22.07 8.64
C LEU A 262 11.65 -21.01 9.71
N SER A 263 10.91 -19.91 9.92
CA SER A 263 11.17 -19.05 11.10
C SER A 263 9.99 -18.23 11.64
N THR A 264 9.59 -18.54 12.89
CA THR A 264 8.71 -17.69 13.71
C THR A 264 9.13 -17.72 15.19
N THR A 265 10.32 -17.21 15.55
CA THR A 265 10.59 -16.58 16.87
C THR A 265 11.97 -15.90 16.97
N GLU A 266 12.13 -15.03 17.98
CA GLU A 266 13.27 -14.12 18.18
C GLU A 266 14.59 -14.77 18.66
N GLY A 267 15.73 -14.19 18.21
CA GLY A 267 17.00 -14.31 18.95
C GLY A 267 18.32 -14.00 18.21
N THR A 268 18.80 -12.75 18.26
CA THR A 268 20.23 -12.31 18.17
C THR A 268 21.13 -12.70 17.00
N LEU A 269 21.30 -11.74 16.08
CA LEU A 269 22.42 -11.58 15.12
C LEU A 269 23.78 -12.15 15.57
N GLY A 270 24.39 -12.97 14.71
CA GLY A 270 25.82 -13.27 14.69
C GLY A 270 26.36 -13.09 13.27
N SER A 271 27.63 -12.66 13.12
CA SER A 271 28.30 -12.55 11.82
C SER A 271 29.47 -13.51 11.76
N PHE A 272 29.67 -14.17 10.61
CA PHE A 272 30.93 -14.85 10.33
C PHE A 272 32.08 -13.84 10.15
N GLY A 273 33.30 -14.28 10.43
CA GLY A 273 34.54 -13.60 10.03
C GLY A 273 35.42 -13.07 11.16
N THR A 274 36.05 -13.99 11.91
CA THR A 274 37.09 -13.78 12.95
C THR A 274 36.72 -12.92 14.17
N TYR A 275 37.41 -13.21 15.29
CA TYR A 275 37.27 -12.59 16.62
C TYR A 275 35.93 -12.83 17.35
N ILE A 276 36.04 -13.36 18.57
CA ILE A 276 34.91 -13.59 19.49
C ILE A 276 34.75 -12.36 20.40
N SER A 277 33.53 -11.86 20.57
CA SER A 277 33.18 -10.91 21.63
C SER A 277 31.70 -11.03 21.99
N ARG A 278 31.39 -11.31 23.26
CA ARG A 278 30.02 -11.36 23.78
C ARG A 278 29.38 -9.97 23.70
N THR A 279 28.20 -9.87 23.09
CA THR A 279 27.28 -8.73 23.27
C THR A 279 25.84 -9.24 23.45
N GLN A 280 25.05 -8.52 24.25
CA GLN A 280 23.78 -9.00 24.81
C GLN A 280 22.57 -8.87 23.85
N PRO A 281 21.47 -9.62 24.10
CA PRO A 281 20.27 -9.58 23.26
C PRO A 281 19.50 -8.27 23.32
N THR A 282 19.43 -7.56 22.19
CA THR A 282 18.50 -6.44 21.97
C THR A 282 17.12 -6.96 21.57
N SER A 283 16.07 -6.52 22.27
CA SER A 283 14.68 -6.95 22.06
C SER A 283 14.08 -6.54 20.70
N GLU A 284 13.03 -7.25 20.25
CA GLU A 284 12.27 -6.84 19.07
C GLU A 284 11.72 -5.41 19.21
N SER A 285 11.83 -4.65 18.12
CA SER A 285 11.37 -3.27 18.02
C SER A 285 10.91 -3.02 16.60
N LYS A 286 9.68 -2.54 16.44
CA LYS A 286 9.12 -2.09 15.14
C LYS A 286 9.73 -0.76 14.64
N ASN A 287 10.80 -0.29 15.28
CA ASN A 287 11.61 0.86 14.90
C ASN A 287 13.08 0.45 14.79
N GLN A 288 13.47 -0.18 13.68
CA GLN A 288 14.88 -0.42 13.35
C GLN A 288 15.27 0.31 12.07
N THR A 289 16.52 0.76 12.00
CA THR A 289 17.09 1.43 10.83
C THR A 289 17.63 0.37 9.90
N ASN A 290 16.93 0.15 8.79
CA ASN A 290 17.27 -0.85 7.80
C ASN A 290 18.17 -0.20 6.74
N ILE A 291 19.34 -0.76 6.47
CA ILE A 291 20.21 -0.36 5.35
C ILE A 291 20.66 -1.64 4.65
N ALA A 292 20.38 -1.76 3.35
CA ALA A 292 20.66 -2.93 2.54
C ALA A 292 21.40 -2.57 1.25
N ILE A 293 22.46 -3.34 0.95
CA ILE A 293 23.05 -3.39 -0.39
C ILE A 293 22.24 -4.36 -1.24
N LEU A 294 21.96 -3.96 -2.48
CA LEU A 294 21.26 -4.73 -3.49
C LEU A 294 22.24 -5.04 -4.64
N GLY A 295 22.32 -6.30 -5.10
CA GLY A 295 23.19 -6.67 -6.21
C GLY A 295 22.64 -7.86 -6.99
N ASP A 296 22.37 -7.67 -8.27
CA ASP A 296 21.70 -8.65 -9.13
C ASP A 296 22.46 -8.89 -10.44
N VAL A 297 22.39 -10.14 -10.90
CA VAL A 297 22.89 -10.57 -12.21
C VAL A 297 21.75 -11.26 -12.96
N TYR A 298 21.45 -10.78 -14.16
CA TYR A 298 20.41 -11.27 -15.06
C TYR A 298 21.05 -11.72 -16.38
N SER A 299 20.84 -12.98 -16.77
CA SER A 299 21.52 -13.56 -17.94
C SER A 299 21.19 -12.89 -19.27
N SER A 300 19.96 -12.41 -19.48
CA SER A 300 19.59 -11.61 -20.66
C SER A 300 19.74 -10.10 -20.42
N LEU A 301 19.21 -9.58 -19.30
CA LEU A 301 19.08 -8.13 -19.08
C LEU A 301 20.40 -7.43 -18.70
N GLY A 302 21.33 -8.08 -17.98
CA GLY A 302 22.58 -7.45 -17.52
C GLY A 302 22.76 -7.48 -15.99
N VAL A 303 23.23 -6.38 -15.39
CA VAL A 303 23.62 -6.28 -13.97
C VAL A 303 23.01 -5.05 -13.32
N PHE A 304 22.46 -5.20 -12.11
CA PHE A 304 21.96 -4.09 -11.29
C PHE A 304 22.67 -4.07 -9.94
N ALA A 305 23.03 -2.89 -9.46
CA ALA A 305 23.57 -2.68 -8.12
C ALA A 305 22.89 -1.47 -7.47
N GLY A 306 22.63 -1.53 -6.17
CA GLY A 306 21.97 -0.43 -5.47
C GLY A 306 22.13 -0.47 -3.95
N LEU A 307 21.65 0.59 -3.33
CA LEU A 307 21.61 0.81 -1.90
C LEU A 307 20.20 1.25 -1.52
N ARG A 308 19.58 0.57 -0.56
CA ARG A 308 18.26 0.88 0.00
C ARG A 308 18.42 1.19 1.48
N GLY A 309 17.74 2.22 1.98
CA GLY A 309 17.69 2.49 3.41
C GLY A 309 16.33 3.01 3.86
N GLU A 310 15.97 2.66 5.09
CA GLU A 310 14.78 3.14 5.80
C GLU A 310 15.17 3.41 7.27
N LEU A 311 15.04 4.66 7.70
CA LEU A 311 15.49 5.10 9.02
C LEU A 311 14.42 4.83 10.09
N ALA A 312 14.83 4.29 11.24
CA ALA A 312 13.95 3.96 12.35
C ALA A 312 13.06 5.14 12.75
N SER A 313 11.78 4.88 12.96
CA SER A 313 10.79 5.91 13.31
C SER A 313 10.95 6.48 14.75
N THR A 314 12.09 6.23 15.39
CA THR A 314 12.56 6.81 16.65
C THR A 314 12.90 8.31 16.50
N TYR A 315 13.33 8.75 15.31
CA TYR A 315 13.55 10.17 15.02
C TYR A 315 12.23 10.91 14.71
N SER A 316 12.23 12.24 14.82
CA SER A 316 11.06 13.09 14.49
C SER A 316 10.74 13.17 12.98
N TYR A 317 11.40 12.33 12.18
CA TYR A 317 11.22 12.17 10.75
C TYR A 317 11.38 10.69 10.37
N ASN A 318 10.58 10.24 9.42
CA ASN A 318 10.81 9.02 8.67
C ASN A 318 11.64 9.38 7.43
N LEU A 319 12.56 8.53 7.03
CA LEU A 319 13.41 8.72 5.85
C LEU A 319 13.62 7.37 5.16
N SER A 320 13.15 7.23 3.93
CA SER A 320 13.37 6.08 3.05
C SER A 320 14.05 6.52 1.76
N TRP A 321 15.00 5.73 1.28
CA TRP A 321 15.79 6.04 0.09
C TRP A 321 16.23 4.78 -0.64
N LEU A 322 16.35 4.90 -1.96
CA LEU A 322 16.75 3.86 -2.89
C LEU A 322 17.62 4.52 -3.97
N VAL A 323 18.83 4.02 -4.14
CA VAL A 323 19.79 4.49 -5.14
C VAL A 323 20.28 3.27 -5.90
N GLY A 324 19.97 3.17 -7.19
CA GLY A 324 20.29 2.02 -8.04
C GLY A 324 20.91 2.44 -9.37
N ALA A 325 21.85 1.62 -9.84
CA ALA A 325 22.48 1.73 -11.14
C ALA A 325 22.42 0.39 -11.89
N ALA A 326 22.04 0.41 -13.16
CA ALA A 326 21.88 -0.79 -13.98
C ALA A 326 22.67 -0.70 -15.29
N PHE A 327 23.54 -1.68 -15.55
CA PHE A 327 24.15 -1.92 -16.84
C PHE A 327 23.29 -2.93 -17.59
N SER A 328 22.65 -2.50 -18.68
CA SER A 328 21.59 -3.28 -19.32
C SER A 328 21.83 -3.52 -20.81
N ARG A 329 21.28 -4.61 -21.33
CA ARG A 329 21.31 -4.98 -22.75
C ARG A 329 19.95 -4.76 -23.39
N SER A 330 19.92 -4.55 -24.71
CA SER A 330 18.69 -4.65 -25.48
C SER A 330 18.31 -6.12 -25.64
N VAL A 331 17.03 -6.44 -25.52
CA VAL A 331 16.54 -7.83 -25.53
C VAL A 331 15.34 -7.94 -26.46
N PHE A 332 15.47 -8.77 -27.48
CA PHE A 332 14.55 -8.95 -28.59
C PHE A 332 13.62 -10.14 -28.33
N LEU A 333 12.37 -10.06 -28.79
CA LEU A 333 11.44 -11.19 -28.74
C LEU A 333 11.58 -12.01 -30.04
N GLU A 334 12.03 -13.25 -29.92
CA GLU A 334 12.13 -14.18 -31.06
C GLU A 334 10.76 -14.78 -31.40
N SER A 335 10.61 -15.30 -32.63
CA SER A 335 9.41 -16.02 -33.08
C SER A 335 9.13 -17.32 -32.33
N THR A 336 10.08 -17.77 -31.50
CA THR A 336 9.97 -18.89 -30.56
C THR A 336 9.22 -18.53 -29.27
N GLY A 337 8.91 -17.25 -29.04
CA GLY A 337 8.29 -16.75 -27.80
C GLY A 337 9.28 -16.46 -26.67
N TYR A 338 10.58 -16.65 -26.90
CA TYR A 338 11.63 -16.36 -25.92
C TYR A 338 12.31 -15.02 -26.18
N TYR A 339 12.85 -14.41 -25.12
CA TYR A 339 13.62 -13.18 -25.19
C TYR A 339 15.12 -13.46 -25.29
N SER A 340 15.77 -12.88 -26.30
CA SER A 340 17.17 -13.09 -26.65
C SER A 340 17.93 -11.76 -26.71
N PRO A 341 19.14 -11.65 -26.14
CA PRO A 341 19.97 -10.44 -26.26
C PRO A 341 20.78 -10.38 -27.57
N TYR A 342 20.58 -11.34 -28.47
CA TYR A 342 21.27 -11.46 -29.76
C TYR A 342 20.24 -11.38 -30.89
N ASP A 343 20.50 -10.55 -31.91
CA ASP A 343 19.60 -10.41 -33.06
C ASP A 343 20.38 -10.18 -34.37
N SER A 344 19.82 -10.65 -35.48
CA SER A 344 20.37 -10.50 -36.83
C SER A 344 20.38 -9.04 -37.32
N ALA A 345 19.71 -8.12 -36.61
CA ALA A 345 19.74 -6.69 -36.91
C ALA A 345 20.97 -5.95 -36.35
N GLY A 346 21.76 -6.61 -35.49
CA GLY A 346 23.00 -6.09 -34.91
C GLY A 346 24.16 -7.09 -35.04
N ASP A 347 24.21 -7.85 -36.14
CA ASP A 347 25.23 -8.86 -36.44
C ASP A 347 25.49 -9.90 -35.32
N TYR A 348 24.47 -10.17 -34.51
CA TYR A 348 24.52 -10.99 -33.29
C TYR A 348 25.47 -10.45 -32.18
N GLU A 349 25.86 -9.18 -32.22
CA GLU A 349 26.51 -8.52 -31.07
C GLU A 349 25.49 -8.10 -29.99
N SER A 350 25.91 -8.20 -28.73
CA SER A 350 25.11 -7.83 -27.56
C SER A 350 25.08 -6.30 -27.38
N VAL A 351 24.07 -5.63 -27.94
CA VAL A 351 23.88 -4.18 -27.81
C VAL A 351 23.63 -3.78 -26.34
N TRP A 352 24.57 -3.04 -25.76
CA TRP A 352 24.44 -2.45 -24.43
C TRP A 352 23.78 -1.08 -24.48
N ASN A 353 22.76 -0.88 -23.65
CA ASN A 353 22.00 0.36 -23.59
C ASN A 353 22.78 1.46 -22.86
N LYS A 354 22.63 2.71 -23.32
CA LYS A 354 23.19 3.89 -22.66
C LYS A 354 22.08 4.83 -22.25
N TRP A 355 22.28 5.58 -21.17
CA TRP A 355 21.40 6.68 -20.80
C TRP A 355 21.97 8.01 -21.27
N LYS A 356 21.22 8.72 -22.11
CA LYS A 356 21.55 10.07 -22.56
C LYS A 356 20.46 11.05 -22.11
N LEU A 357 20.88 12.21 -21.60
CA LEU A 357 20.03 13.34 -21.24
C LEU A 357 20.81 14.63 -21.48
N ALA A 358 20.32 15.51 -22.35
CA ALA A 358 21.03 16.71 -22.80
C ALA A 358 22.47 16.36 -23.26
N SER A 359 23.49 17.03 -22.71
CA SER A 359 24.92 16.76 -22.97
C SER A 359 25.53 15.63 -22.11
N ILE A 360 24.74 14.92 -21.30
CA ILE A 360 25.22 13.83 -20.43
C ILE A 360 24.94 12.49 -21.09
N GLU A 361 25.99 11.69 -21.31
CA GLU A 361 25.90 10.28 -21.74
C GLU A 361 26.57 9.40 -20.67
N LEU A 362 25.81 8.46 -20.10
CA LEU A 362 26.29 7.46 -19.14
C LEU A 362 26.03 6.04 -19.66
N PRO A 363 26.93 5.07 -19.41
CA PRO A 363 26.75 3.67 -19.80
C PRO A 363 25.84 2.88 -18.85
N MET A 364 25.09 3.56 -17.98
CA MET A 364 24.24 2.96 -16.96
C MET A 364 22.88 3.67 -16.87
N ARG A 365 21.83 2.90 -16.60
CA ARG A 365 20.55 3.41 -16.09
C ARG A 365 20.72 3.81 -14.63
N ILE A 366 20.05 4.88 -14.24
CA ILE A 366 19.96 5.35 -12.86
C ILE A 366 18.49 5.29 -12.38
N LEU A 367 18.31 4.81 -11.16
CA LEU A 367 17.08 4.84 -10.39
C LEU A 367 17.37 5.53 -9.05
N LEU A 368 16.68 6.63 -8.76
CA LEU A 368 16.67 7.23 -7.43
C LEU A 368 15.22 7.28 -6.94
N ASN A 369 14.97 6.88 -5.70
CA ASN A 369 13.83 7.36 -4.95
C ASN A 369 14.32 7.85 -3.58
N PHE A 370 13.78 8.96 -3.12
CA PHE A 370 14.12 9.57 -1.84
C PHE A 370 12.84 10.17 -1.26
N GLU A 371 12.38 9.61 -0.16
CA GLU A 371 11.16 10.02 0.53
C GLU A 371 11.47 10.31 1.99
N ALA A 372 11.17 11.51 2.43
CA ALA A 372 11.42 11.93 3.80
C ALA A 372 10.22 12.71 4.32
N SER A 373 9.74 12.41 5.52
CA SER A 373 8.54 13.02 6.08
C SER A 373 8.61 13.21 7.60
N SER A 374 8.11 14.33 8.10
CA SER A 374 8.14 14.63 9.54
C SER A 374 6.96 14.01 10.28
N LYS A 375 7.25 13.41 11.43
CA LYS A 375 6.21 13.07 12.42
C LYS A 375 5.62 14.33 13.03
N LYS A 376 4.33 14.29 13.37
CA LYS A 376 3.56 15.43 13.89
C LYS A 376 4.13 15.94 15.22
N ASN A 377 4.98 16.96 15.15
CA ASN A 377 5.53 17.65 16.32
C ASN A 377 4.44 18.45 17.07
N LYS A 378 4.66 18.71 18.38
CA LYS A 378 3.77 19.57 19.20
C LYS A 378 3.57 20.97 18.60
N ALA A 379 4.54 21.48 17.83
CA ALA A 379 4.49 22.76 17.14
C ALA A 379 3.58 22.79 15.88
N GLY A 380 2.89 21.69 15.54
CA GLY A 380 1.97 21.62 14.39
C GLY A 380 2.62 21.66 13.01
N LEU A 381 3.95 21.53 12.95
CA LEU A 381 4.75 21.47 11.73
C LEU A 381 4.74 20.06 11.13
N LYS A 382 4.61 19.97 9.81
CA LYS A 382 4.82 18.76 9.01
C LYS A 382 5.52 19.13 7.71
N TRP A 383 6.57 18.40 7.33
CA TRP A 383 7.17 18.48 6.01
C TRP A 383 7.18 17.10 5.34
N GLN A 384 7.17 17.08 4.02
CA GLN A 384 7.32 15.89 3.18
C GLN A 384 8.11 16.25 1.93
N ILE A 385 9.19 15.52 1.68
CA ILE A 385 10.06 15.61 0.51
C ILE A 385 9.98 14.27 -0.22
N SER A 386 9.75 14.30 -1.52
CA SER A 386 9.78 13.15 -2.42
C SER A 386 10.57 13.54 -3.66
N LEU A 387 11.72 12.90 -3.91
CA LEU A 387 12.62 13.19 -5.03
C LEU A 387 12.90 11.91 -5.85
N PRO A 388 11.86 11.31 -6.47
CA PRO A 388 12.05 10.23 -7.43
C PRO A 388 12.78 10.75 -8.68
N PHE A 389 13.62 9.91 -9.28
CA PHE A 389 14.27 10.16 -10.56
C PHE A 389 14.51 8.84 -11.30
N TYR A 390 13.99 8.75 -12.51
CA TYR A 390 14.08 7.57 -13.37
C TYR A 390 14.79 7.96 -14.66
N SER A 391 15.75 7.16 -15.09
CA SER A 391 16.50 7.40 -16.34
C SER A 391 15.67 7.13 -17.59
N ASP A 392 14.83 6.09 -17.58
CA ASP A 392 13.83 5.79 -18.61
C ASP A 392 12.56 5.13 -18.01
N PRO A 393 11.43 5.05 -18.75
CA PRO A 393 10.17 4.48 -18.27
C PRO A 393 10.18 3.00 -17.89
N PHE A 394 11.23 2.25 -18.26
CA PHE A 394 11.30 0.80 -18.13
C PHE A 394 12.23 0.32 -16.99
N VAL A 395 13.09 1.19 -16.44
CA VAL A 395 14.02 0.86 -15.33
C VAL A 395 13.34 0.14 -14.16
N GLU A 396 12.15 0.60 -13.77
CA GLU A 396 11.40 0.03 -12.64
C GLU A 396 10.83 -1.35 -12.98
N GLN A 397 10.29 -1.52 -14.20
CA GLN A 397 9.81 -2.80 -14.72
C GLN A 397 10.94 -3.83 -14.87
N ASP A 398 12.11 -3.42 -15.32
CA ASP A 398 13.24 -4.30 -15.60
C ASP A 398 13.94 -4.81 -14.32
N PHE A 399 13.94 -4.01 -13.23
CA PHE A 399 14.81 -4.27 -12.07
C PHE A 399 14.12 -4.30 -10.69
N MET A 400 12.90 -3.77 -10.50
CA MET A 400 12.28 -3.69 -9.16
C MET A 400 11.39 -4.88 -8.80
N ASP A 401 11.13 -5.82 -9.71
CA ASP A 401 10.51 -7.12 -9.38
C ASP A 401 11.53 -8.03 -8.68
N ARG A 402 11.78 -7.78 -7.39
CA ARG A 402 12.74 -8.51 -6.54
C ARG A 402 12.04 -9.41 -5.52
N ASN A 403 12.61 -10.57 -5.27
CA ASN A 403 12.31 -11.37 -4.07
C ASN A 403 13.49 -11.31 -3.09
N GLU A 404 13.21 -11.38 -1.78
CA GLU A 404 14.19 -11.34 -0.69
C GLU A 404 13.97 -12.48 0.32
N SER A 405 13.20 -13.52 -0.05
CA SER A 405 13.14 -14.78 0.67
C SER A 405 14.52 -15.41 0.81
N TYR A 406 14.86 -15.89 2.01
CA TYR A 406 16.09 -16.67 2.23
C TYR A 406 15.86 -18.18 2.18
N ASP A 407 14.61 -18.63 2.02
CA ASP A 407 14.28 -20.06 1.97
C ASP A 407 14.78 -20.68 0.66
N PHE A 408 15.67 -21.65 0.78
CA PHE A 408 16.20 -22.43 -0.35
C PHE A 408 15.09 -23.18 -1.11
N PHE A 409 14.01 -23.60 -0.44
CA PHE A 409 12.89 -24.28 -1.09
C PHE A 409 11.97 -23.32 -1.86
N SER A 410 12.02 -22.01 -1.59
CA SER A 410 11.34 -20.98 -2.39
C SER A 410 11.94 -20.79 -3.80
N ILE A 411 13.05 -21.47 -4.12
CA ILE A 411 13.53 -21.67 -5.49
C ILE A 411 12.59 -22.61 -6.29
N LEU A 412 11.88 -23.53 -5.61
CA LEU A 412 10.89 -24.44 -6.19
C LEU A 412 9.45 -23.87 -6.13
N GLY A 413 9.18 -22.95 -5.20
CA GLY A 413 7.90 -22.25 -5.07
C GLY A 413 7.86 -21.01 -5.97
N ASN A 414 7.12 -21.06 -7.09
CA ASN A 414 7.15 -20.00 -8.09
C ASN A 414 6.66 -18.66 -7.50
N SER A 415 7.56 -17.68 -7.36
CA SER A 415 7.28 -16.40 -6.73
C SER A 415 6.24 -15.62 -7.54
N ALA A 416 5.22 -15.06 -6.87
CA ALA A 416 4.12 -14.38 -7.55
C ALA A 416 4.61 -13.23 -8.44
N LEU A 417 4.43 -13.36 -9.76
CA LEU A 417 4.87 -12.38 -10.75
C LEU A 417 4.24 -11.01 -10.48
N ARG A 418 5.06 -10.03 -10.09
CA ARG A 418 4.62 -8.64 -9.93
C ARG A 418 4.83 -7.91 -11.25
N THR A 419 3.78 -7.88 -12.08
CA THR A 419 3.79 -7.13 -13.35
C THR A 419 3.82 -5.63 -13.11
N ILE A 420 5.04 -5.10 -12.97
CA ILE A 420 5.32 -3.66 -12.98
C ILE A 420 5.20 -3.17 -14.43
N TYR A 421 4.41 -2.11 -14.63
CA TYR A 421 4.17 -1.48 -15.95
C TYR A 421 5.12 -0.31 -16.19
N GLU A 422 5.21 0.17 -17.44
CA GLU A 422 6.03 1.35 -17.78
C GLU A 422 5.52 2.63 -17.09
N ARG A 423 6.45 3.52 -16.73
CA ARG A 423 6.15 4.76 -16.01
C ARG A 423 6.02 5.95 -16.96
N SER A 424 4.81 6.44 -17.19
CA SER A 424 4.52 7.57 -18.09
C SER A 424 4.88 8.97 -17.56
N SER A 425 5.07 9.10 -16.24
CA SER A 425 5.38 10.38 -15.59
C SER A 425 5.90 10.20 -14.15
N PHE A 426 6.59 11.22 -13.64
CA PHE A 426 6.88 11.35 -12.22
C PHE A 426 6.99 12.82 -11.79
N THR A 427 6.73 13.10 -10.51
CA THR A 427 6.84 14.44 -9.93
C THR A 427 7.80 14.39 -8.75
N GLN A 428 8.80 15.25 -8.77
CA GLN A 428 9.63 15.58 -7.61
C GLN A 428 8.90 16.68 -6.83
N LYS A 429 8.72 16.53 -5.52
CA LYS A 429 8.00 17.49 -4.68
C LYS A 429 8.60 17.61 -3.27
N ALA A 430 9.03 18.81 -2.91
CA ALA A 430 9.19 19.22 -1.52
C ALA A 430 7.93 19.96 -1.06
N SER A 431 7.50 19.74 0.18
CA SER A 431 6.30 20.37 0.74
C SER A 431 6.38 20.55 2.26
N LEU A 432 5.80 21.64 2.73
CA LEU A 432 5.75 22.07 4.12
C LEU A 432 4.32 22.50 4.45
N SER A 433 3.80 22.07 5.59
CA SER A 433 2.52 22.56 6.14
C SER A 433 2.70 22.82 7.63
N TRP A 434 2.10 23.90 8.13
CA TRP A 434 2.29 24.34 9.50
C TRP A 434 1.02 24.98 10.06
N SER A 435 0.48 24.39 11.13
CA SER A 435 -0.66 24.94 11.86
C SER A 435 -0.18 25.43 13.23
N TRP A 436 -0.18 26.75 13.43
CA TRP A 436 0.20 27.40 14.68
C TRP A 436 -1.00 28.20 15.24
N ASN A 437 -1.56 27.71 16.34
CA ASN A 437 -2.69 28.33 17.04
C ASN A 437 -2.28 28.69 18.48
N PRO A 438 -1.56 29.80 18.70
CA PRO A 438 -1.19 30.26 20.04
C PRO A 438 -2.42 30.61 20.88
N SER A 439 -2.66 29.83 21.93
CA SER A 439 -3.70 30.07 22.94
C SER A 439 -3.35 31.25 23.86
N ILE A 440 -3.49 32.47 23.36
CA ILE A 440 -3.36 33.71 24.14
C ILE A 440 -4.73 34.03 24.73
N GLU A 441 -4.82 34.19 26.06
CA GLU A 441 -6.06 34.14 26.88
C GLU A 441 -7.23 35.05 26.47
N LYS A 442 -7.05 35.98 25.54
CA LYS A 442 -8.11 36.87 25.03
C LYS A 442 -8.23 36.93 23.50
N ASN A 443 -7.15 36.64 22.76
CA ASN A 443 -7.13 36.66 21.29
C ASN A 443 -6.58 35.33 20.76
N ASN A 444 -7.48 34.40 20.42
CA ASN A 444 -7.12 33.23 19.63
C ASN A 444 -6.77 33.68 18.20
N PHE A 445 -5.48 33.89 17.96
CA PHE A 445 -4.88 34.03 16.64
C PHE A 445 -4.47 32.65 16.14
N ALA A 446 -4.83 32.29 14.91
CA ALA A 446 -4.43 31.05 14.29
C ALA A 446 -3.83 31.32 12.91
N PHE A 447 -2.55 30.98 12.77
CA PHE A 447 -1.82 30.93 11.50
C PHE A 447 -1.81 29.50 10.96
N THR A 448 -2.17 29.35 9.70
CA THR A 448 -2.20 28.05 9.02
C THR A 448 -1.56 28.16 7.65
N LEU A 449 -0.29 27.76 7.56
CA LEU A 449 0.36 27.47 6.28
C LEU A 449 -0.18 26.12 5.79
N SER A 450 -1.23 26.16 4.96
CA SER A 450 -1.87 24.99 4.37
C SER A 450 -0.89 24.19 3.51
N ASN A 451 -0.06 24.90 2.74
CA ASN A 451 1.01 24.35 1.92
C ASN A 451 2.08 25.42 1.65
N LEU A 452 3.34 25.02 1.62
CA LEU A 452 4.45 25.66 0.91
C LEU A 452 5.19 24.53 0.23
N SER A 453 5.05 24.39 -1.08
CA SER A 453 5.71 23.35 -1.86
C SER A 453 6.51 23.88 -3.02
N SER A 454 7.51 23.11 -3.42
CA SER A 454 8.20 23.22 -4.70
C SER A 454 8.01 21.88 -5.41
N SER A 455 7.61 21.88 -6.68
CA SER A 455 7.38 20.63 -7.43
C SER A 455 7.80 20.73 -8.88
N PHE A 456 8.54 19.72 -9.34
CA PHE A 456 9.11 19.62 -10.68
C PHE A 456 8.55 18.35 -11.36
N ASN A 457 7.86 18.55 -12.48
CA ASN A 457 7.09 17.51 -13.18
C ASN A 457 7.85 17.01 -14.41
N TRP A 458 7.94 15.67 -14.53
CA TRP A 458 8.51 14.96 -15.67
C TRP A 458 7.42 14.14 -16.38
N LYS A 459 7.39 14.21 -17.71
CA LYS A 459 6.51 13.40 -18.58
C LYS A 459 7.38 12.59 -19.55
N SER A 460 6.83 11.51 -20.11
CA SER A 460 7.52 10.73 -21.15
C SER A 460 7.04 11.08 -22.56
N LYS A 461 7.92 10.99 -23.55
CA LYS A 461 7.63 11.16 -24.99
C LYS A 461 8.47 10.18 -25.82
N TYR A 462 7.92 9.69 -26.93
CA TYR A 462 8.67 8.84 -27.86
C TYR A 462 9.72 9.65 -28.63
N ALA A 463 10.92 9.07 -28.80
CA ALA A 463 11.98 9.63 -29.62
C ALA A 463 11.62 9.57 -31.11
N SER A 464 11.94 10.63 -31.85
CA SER A 464 11.63 10.70 -33.28
C SER A 464 12.47 9.70 -34.09
N THR A 465 11.76 8.85 -34.84
CA THR A 465 12.30 7.83 -35.76
C THR A 465 12.63 8.38 -37.16
N ALA A 466 12.44 9.69 -37.39
CA ALA A 466 12.65 10.30 -38.69
C ALA A 466 14.11 10.13 -39.18
N GLY A 467 14.26 9.48 -40.33
CA GLY A 467 15.56 9.22 -40.97
C GLY A 467 16.23 7.89 -40.59
N MET A 468 15.57 7.01 -39.83
CA MET A 468 16.11 5.68 -39.48
C MET A 468 15.87 4.63 -40.56
N ASN A 469 16.87 3.77 -40.78
CA ASN A 469 16.80 2.58 -41.64
C ASN A 469 16.04 1.42 -40.96
N SER A 470 15.64 0.40 -41.74
CA SER A 470 14.85 -0.74 -41.23
C SER A 470 15.55 -1.55 -40.12
N GLN A 471 16.88 -1.68 -40.17
CA GLN A 471 17.67 -2.29 -39.09
C GLN A 471 17.72 -1.41 -37.84
N GLU A 472 17.95 -0.10 -38.01
CA GLU A 472 17.99 0.88 -36.91
C GLU A 472 16.64 1.00 -36.20
N LEU A 473 15.53 0.93 -36.94
CA LEU A 473 14.18 0.87 -36.38
C LEU A 473 13.96 -0.39 -35.52
N ARG A 474 14.55 -1.53 -35.89
CA ARG A 474 14.46 -2.79 -35.12
C ARG A 474 15.31 -2.74 -33.85
N LEU A 475 16.46 -2.08 -33.88
CA LEU A 475 17.27 -1.80 -32.67
C LEU A 475 16.57 -0.80 -31.73
N ASN A 476 16.06 0.31 -32.27
CA ASN A 476 15.32 1.33 -31.51
C ASN A 476 13.99 0.80 -30.93
N ALA A 477 13.37 -0.22 -31.54
CA ALA A 477 12.16 -0.84 -31.01
C ALA A 477 12.37 -1.49 -29.61
N VAL A 478 13.59 -1.94 -29.31
CA VAL A 478 13.93 -2.55 -28.01
C VAL A 478 14.70 -1.63 -27.08
N ASP A 479 15.46 -0.64 -27.59
CA ASP A 479 16.17 0.35 -26.78
C ASP A 479 15.18 1.11 -25.87
N PRO A 480 15.32 1.07 -24.54
CA PRO A 480 14.47 1.82 -23.61
C PRO A 480 14.59 3.34 -23.71
N GLN A 481 15.63 3.91 -24.35
CA GLN A 481 15.67 5.34 -24.70
C GLN A 481 14.64 5.75 -25.78
N ARG A 482 13.97 4.79 -26.44
CA ARG A 482 12.88 5.07 -27.40
C ARG A 482 11.72 5.86 -26.80
N HIS A 483 11.55 5.79 -25.47
CA HIS A 483 10.56 6.52 -24.69
C HIS A 483 11.36 7.23 -23.58
N PHE A 484 11.43 8.56 -23.59
CA PHE A 484 12.33 9.30 -22.70
C PHE A 484 11.59 10.32 -21.84
N PHE A 485 12.09 10.55 -20.62
CA PHE A 485 11.56 11.58 -19.73
C PHE A 485 12.08 12.97 -20.10
N TYR A 486 11.18 13.94 -20.10
CA TYR A 486 11.47 15.35 -20.30
C TYR A 486 10.78 16.21 -19.22
N PRO A 487 11.37 17.35 -18.85
CA PRO A 487 10.77 18.26 -17.88
C PRO A 487 9.59 19.03 -18.50
N ASP A 488 8.44 19.03 -17.85
CA ASP A 488 7.22 19.67 -18.35
C ASP A 488 6.96 21.02 -17.66
N SER A 489 7.05 21.06 -16.33
CA SER A 489 6.75 22.23 -15.52
C SER A 489 7.42 22.19 -14.15
N ALA A 490 7.90 23.33 -13.68
CA ALA A 490 8.52 23.54 -12.38
C ALA A 490 7.78 24.62 -11.59
N ARG A 491 6.96 24.22 -10.61
CA ARG A 491 6.46 25.13 -9.58
C ARG A 491 7.57 25.37 -8.57
N ILE A 492 8.31 26.45 -8.76
CA ILE A 492 9.45 26.84 -7.92
C ILE A 492 8.95 27.09 -6.49
N ILE A 493 7.83 27.80 -6.35
CA ILE A 493 7.10 28.04 -5.10
C ILE A 493 5.61 27.91 -5.38
N ASP A 494 4.88 27.21 -4.52
CA ASP A 494 3.41 27.13 -4.46
C ASP A 494 3.04 27.21 -2.98
N THR A 495 2.54 28.37 -2.54
CA THR A 495 2.28 28.67 -1.13
C THR A 495 0.84 29.09 -0.89
N ALA A 496 0.25 28.62 0.20
CA ALA A 496 -1.08 28.95 0.66
C ALA A 496 -1.08 29.08 2.19
N PHE A 497 -1.31 30.29 2.70
CA PHE A 497 -1.41 30.57 4.12
C PHE A 497 -2.71 31.31 4.47
N ALA A 498 -3.39 30.83 5.50
CA ALA A 498 -4.53 31.51 6.10
C ALA A 498 -4.16 32.00 7.50
N LEU A 499 -4.23 33.32 7.66
CA LEU A 499 -4.25 34.02 8.94
C LEU A 499 -5.70 34.13 9.41
N SER A 500 -5.94 33.92 10.69
CA SER A 500 -7.26 34.16 11.28
C SER A 500 -7.13 34.61 12.72
N GLY A 501 -8.13 35.33 13.21
CA GLY A 501 -8.18 35.69 14.62
C GLY A 501 -9.52 36.24 15.07
N THR A 502 -9.71 36.24 16.38
CA THR A 502 -10.82 36.97 17.02
C THR A 502 -10.26 38.24 17.64
N ILE A 503 -10.78 39.40 17.23
CA ILE A 503 -10.41 40.73 17.76
C ILE A 503 -11.18 41.01 19.05
N LEU A 504 -12.43 40.53 19.11
CA LEU A 504 -13.33 40.73 20.24
C LEU A 504 -14.29 39.55 20.33
N GLN A 505 -14.39 38.94 21.52
CA GLN A 505 -15.39 37.92 21.82
C GLN A 505 -16.04 38.26 23.17
N SER A 506 -17.35 38.44 23.14
CA SER A 506 -18.23 38.57 24.29
C SER A 506 -19.37 37.56 24.13
N LYS A 507 -20.24 37.45 25.14
CA LYS A 507 -21.46 36.62 25.07
C LYS A 507 -22.36 37.04 23.89
N ASN A 508 -22.47 38.35 23.66
CA ASN A 508 -23.41 38.98 22.74
C ASN A 508 -22.74 39.61 21.50
N MET A 509 -21.42 39.45 21.33
CA MET A 509 -20.69 40.03 20.20
C MET A 509 -19.46 39.19 19.85
N SER A 510 -19.21 38.97 18.56
CA SER A 510 -17.92 38.47 18.07
C SER A 510 -17.45 39.25 16.85
N LEU A 511 -16.16 39.60 16.82
CA LEU A 511 -15.49 40.24 15.69
C LEU A 511 -14.31 39.38 15.29
N LYS A 512 -14.39 38.77 14.11
CA LYS A 512 -13.45 37.75 13.62
C LYS A 512 -12.92 38.14 12.26
N TRP A 513 -11.64 37.90 12.01
CA TRP A 513 -11.02 38.15 10.72
C TRP A 513 -10.36 36.89 10.17
N THR A 514 -10.35 36.77 8.84
CA THR A 514 -9.70 35.70 8.10
C THR A 514 -9.05 36.26 6.85
N SER A 515 -7.71 36.15 6.74
CA SER A 515 -6.94 36.52 5.55
C SER A 515 -6.33 35.27 4.94
N THR A 516 -6.98 34.76 3.91
CA THR A 516 -6.54 33.62 3.09
C THR A 516 -5.72 34.13 1.92
N ASN A 517 -4.45 33.72 1.83
CA ASN A 517 -3.52 34.17 0.81
C ASN A 517 -2.89 32.96 0.13
N SER A 518 -2.79 32.98 -1.19
CA SER A 518 -2.04 31.99 -1.97
C SER A 518 -1.25 32.66 -3.08
N SER A 519 -0.05 32.16 -3.35
CA SER A 519 0.74 32.58 -4.51
C SER A 519 1.61 31.45 -5.03
N PHE A 520 1.92 31.50 -6.31
CA PHE A 520 2.77 30.52 -6.98
C PHE A 520 3.67 31.16 -8.03
N ILE A 521 4.79 30.49 -8.30
CA ILE A 521 5.73 30.75 -9.39
C ILE A 521 5.90 29.44 -10.14
N GLU A 522 5.40 29.39 -11.38
CA GLU A 522 5.47 28.24 -12.27
C GLU A 522 6.31 28.60 -13.50
N ASP A 523 7.46 27.95 -13.68
CA ASP A 523 8.15 27.89 -14.97
C ASP A 523 7.61 26.68 -15.74
N ARG A 524 7.41 26.82 -17.05
CA ARG A 524 6.95 25.75 -17.93
C ARG A 524 7.90 25.66 -19.11
N PHE A 525 8.37 24.45 -19.42
CA PHE A 525 9.43 24.27 -20.41
C PHE A 525 8.92 24.06 -21.84
N TYR A 526 9.75 24.43 -22.82
CA TYR A 526 9.40 24.42 -24.25
C TYR A 526 9.66 23.07 -24.93
N SER A 527 8.95 22.04 -24.45
CA SER A 527 9.14 20.63 -24.84
C SER A 527 8.70 20.24 -26.27
N SER A 528 8.25 21.19 -27.10
CA SER A 528 7.85 20.91 -28.49
C SER A 528 9.05 20.65 -29.40
N GLN A 529 10.15 21.37 -29.19
CA GLN A 529 11.38 21.22 -29.99
C GLN A 529 12.17 19.95 -29.68
N TRP A 530 12.04 19.40 -28.47
CA TRP A 530 12.79 18.22 -28.06
C TRP A 530 12.22 16.94 -28.69
N GLN A 531 12.93 16.38 -29.67
CA GLN A 531 12.53 15.18 -30.41
C GLN A 531 13.39 13.95 -30.03
N LYS A 532 14.53 14.17 -29.40
CA LYS A 532 15.45 13.16 -28.86
C LYS A 532 15.92 13.57 -27.45
N PRO A 533 16.44 12.64 -26.62
CA PRO A 533 16.89 12.95 -25.26
C PRO A 533 18.04 13.98 -25.18
N GLN A 534 18.79 14.16 -26.27
CA GLN A 534 19.92 15.09 -26.35
C GLN A 534 19.47 16.55 -26.58
N ASP A 535 18.26 16.75 -27.10
CA ASP A 535 17.75 18.08 -27.48
C ASP A 535 17.33 18.92 -26.26
N ILE A 536 17.20 18.29 -25.08
CA ILE A 536 16.70 18.91 -23.85
C ILE A 536 17.70 19.97 -23.34
N ASP A 537 17.35 21.23 -23.55
CA ASP A 537 18.14 22.41 -23.15
C ASP A 537 17.65 23.09 -21.86
N PHE A 538 16.49 22.64 -21.34
CA PHE A 538 15.73 23.26 -20.25
C PHE A 538 15.26 24.70 -20.56
N GLY A 539 15.03 25.02 -21.85
CA GLY A 539 14.45 26.30 -22.25
C GLY A 539 13.05 26.52 -21.67
N SER A 540 12.87 27.62 -20.94
CA SER A 540 11.54 28.07 -20.48
C SER A 540 10.68 28.50 -21.68
N TRP A 541 9.40 28.17 -21.64
CA TRP A 541 8.35 28.63 -22.56
C TRP A 541 7.62 29.84 -21.98
N TYR A 542 7.22 29.77 -20.71
CA TYR A 542 6.78 30.93 -19.94
C TYR A 542 7.08 30.78 -18.46
N TRP A 543 7.32 31.90 -17.80
CA TRP A 543 7.26 32.01 -16.34
C TRP A 543 5.91 32.62 -15.96
N LEU A 544 5.24 32.08 -14.96
CA LEU A 544 3.91 32.50 -14.51
C LEU A 544 3.93 32.76 -13.00
N TYR A 545 3.79 34.03 -12.63
CA TYR A 545 3.50 34.43 -11.26
C TYR A 545 1.98 34.54 -11.09
N GLY A 546 1.44 33.87 -10.07
CA GLY A 546 0.03 33.99 -9.68
C GLY A 546 -0.08 34.32 -8.19
N GLY A 547 -1.06 35.15 -7.83
CA GLY A 547 -1.35 35.55 -6.45
C GLY A 547 -2.83 35.78 -6.23
N ARG A 548 -3.32 35.44 -5.04
CA ARG A 548 -4.68 35.73 -4.59
C ARG A 548 -4.69 35.97 -3.08
N SER A 549 -5.12 37.16 -2.68
CA SER A 549 -5.38 37.53 -1.29
C SER A 549 -6.88 37.72 -1.12
N ASN A 550 -7.45 37.17 -0.05
CA ASN A 550 -8.85 37.36 0.33
C ASN A 550 -8.92 37.56 1.84
N SER A 551 -9.24 38.78 2.26
CA SER A 551 -9.21 39.23 3.65
C SER A 551 -10.59 39.70 4.09
N ASN A 552 -11.27 38.87 4.88
CA ASN A 552 -12.62 39.10 5.38
C ASN A 552 -12.61 39.46 6.87
N LEU A 553 -13.49 40.39 7.26
CA LEU A 553 -13.78 40.81 8.61
C LEU A 553 -15.29 40.61 8.86
N ASN A 554 -15.62 39.68 9.74
CA ASN A 554 -16.98 39.28 10.08
C ASN A 554 -17.29 39.71 11.52
N SER A 555 -18.29 40.58 11.69
CA SER A 555 -18.89 40.94 12.96
C SER A 555 -20.24 40.22 13.14
N SER A 556 -20.55 39.80 14.37
CA SER A 556 -21.83 39.25 14.75
C SER A 556 -22.25 39.82 16.10
N TYR A 557 -23.43 40.43 16.20
CA TYR A 557 -23.98 41.03 17.41
C TYR A 557 -25.37 40.45 17.72
N SER A 558 -25.55 39.82 18.88
CA SER A 558 -26.81 39.19 19.28
C SER A 558 -27.49 39.93 20.45
N ILE A 559 -28.79 40.18 20.31
CA ILE A 559 -29.65 40.72 21.35
C ILE A 559 -30.55 39.58 21.83
N ASP A 560 -30.04 38.75 22.75
CA ASP A 560 -30.70 37.52 23.23
C ASP A 560 -32.14 37.75 23.71
N SER A 561 -32.41 38.93 24.28
CA SER A 561 -33.73 39.33 24.80
C SER A 561 -34.78 39.55 23.70
N ALA A 562 -34.35 39.92 22.49
CA ALA A 562 -35.19 40.23 21.33
C ALA A 562 -35.10 39.19 20.19
N GLY A 563 -34.21 38.21 20.31
CA GLY A 563 -33.95 37.22 19.25
C GLY A 563 -33.27 37.80 18.01
N LEU A 564 -32.70 39.01 18.08
CA LEU A 564 -32.01 39.66 16.96
C LEU A 564 -30.54 39.25 16.90
N ILE A 565 -30.03 38.99 15.70
CA ILE A 565 -28.64 38.69 15.40
C ILE A 565 -28.25 39.48 14.15
N LEU A 566 -27.53 40.59 14.32
CA LEU A 566 -26.94 41.36 13.23
C LEU A 566 -25.59 40.75 12.85
N GLN A 567 -25.41 40.41 11.58
CA GLN A 567 -24.15 39.97 11.01
C GLN A 567 -23.69 41.00 9.98
N LEU A 568 -22.41 41.40 10.05
CA LEU A 568 -21.77 42.31 9.10
C LEU A 568 -20.51 41.63 8.57
N SER A 569 -20.33 41.58 7.25
CA SER A 569 -19.13 41.03 6.62
C SER A 569 -18.54 42.04 5.65
N THR A 570 -17.26 42.38 5.79
CA THR A 570 -16.54 43.21 4.81
C THR A 570 -15.28 42.48 4.38
N GLY A 571 -15.02 42.44 3.08
CA GLY A 571 -14.02 41.58 2.46
C GLY A 571 -13.27 42.27 1.34
N LEU A 572 -11.95 42.16 1.35
CA LEU A 572 -11.08 42.59 0.26
C LEU A 572 -10.51 41.34 -0.43
N LEU A 573 -10.91 41.09 -1.69
CA LEU A 573 -10.26 40.10 -2.54
C LEU A 573 -9.46 40.81 -3.64
N GLY A 574 -8.18 40.47 -3.75
CA GLY A 574 -7.34 40.81 -4.89
C GLY A 574 -6.76 39.53 -5.50
N GLN A 575 -6.82 39.40 -6.82
CA GLN A 575 -6.15 38.32 -7.54
C GLN A 575 -5.36 38.91 -8.71
N ILE A 576 -4.13 38.40 -8.86
CA ILE A 576 -3.14 38.86 -9.83
C ILE A 576 -2.51 37.64 -10.53
N GLN A 577 -2.27 37.75 -11.82
CA GLN A 577 -1.51 36.82 -12.63
C GLN A 577 -0.67 37.62 -13.63
N TYR A 578 0.58 37.22 -13.81
CA TYR A 578 1.53 37.93 -14.66
C TYR A 578 2.61 36.98 -15.18
N ARG A 579 2.89 37.06 -16.48
CA ARG A 579 4.04 36.38 -17.10
C ARG A 579 5.20 37.35 -17.30
N PRO A 580 6.24 37.36 -16.44
CA PRO A 580 7.45 38.16 -16.67
C PRO A 580 8.31 37.65 -17.83
N TYR A 581 8.13 36.39 -18.24
CA TYR A 581 8.77 35.81 -19.41
C TYR A 581 7.76 34.97 -20.19
N LEU A 582 7.76 35.12 -21.51
CA LEU A 582 6.93 34.38 -22.45
C LEU A 582 7.66 34.31 -23.80
N TYR A 583 7.89 33.10 -24.29
CA TYR A 583 8.38 32.82 -25.63
C TYR A 583 7.22 32.84 -26.62
N ASP A 584 7.25 33.74 -27.60
CA ASP A 584 6.18 33.86 -28.61
C ASP A 584 6.52 33.00 -29.84
N GLU A 585 5.70 31.98 -30.11
CA GLU A 585 5.85 31.09 -31.28
C GLU A 585 5.31 31.72 -32.58
N ARG A 586 4.64 32.88 -32.51
CA ARG A 586 3.99 33.51 -33.67
C ARG A 586 5.02 34.19 -34.56
N THR A 587 5.11 33.77 -35.82
CA THR A 587 6.10 34.28 -36.80
C THR A 587 5.91 35.75 -37.19
N ASN A 588 4.70 36.29 -37.07
CA ASN A 588 4.39 37.71 -37.23
C ASN A 588 3.23 38.09 -36.29
N PRO A 589 3.50 38.50 -35.03
CA PRO A 589 2.44 38.91 -34.11
C PRO A 589 1.86 40.26 -34.53
N THR A 590 0.54 40.33 -34.69
CA THR A 590 -0.22 41.57 -34.96
C THR A 590 -1.06 42.03 -33.76
N THR A 591 -1.08 41.24 -32.69
CA THR A 591 -1.90 41.42 -31.49
C THR A 591 -1.15 41.01 -30.23
N VAL A 592 -1.51 41.60 -29.08
CA VAL A 592 -1.13 41.13 -27.75
C VAL A 592 -1.32 39.61 -27.63
N HIS A 593 -0.36 38.91 -27.03
CA HIS A 593 -0.41 37.45 -26.94
C HIS A 593 -1.62 36.96 -26.12
N PRO A 594 -2.40 35.94 -26.55
CA PRO A 594 -3.63 35.51 -25.86
C PRO A 594 -3.44 35.18 -24.37
N PHE A 595 -2.28 34.64 -23.99
CA PHE A 595 -1.94 34.41 -22.57
C PHE A 595 -1.85 35.71 -21.74
N LEU A 596 -1.34 36.82 -22.30
CA LEU A 596 -1.29 38.11 -21.61
C LEU A 596 -2.69 38.71 -21.47
N ILE A 597 -3.55 38.55 -22.49
CA ILE A 597 -4.98 38.94 -22.39
C ILE A 597 -5.69 38.14 -21.29
N ALA A 598 -5.38 36.85 -21.14
CA ALA A 598 -5.89 36.03 -20.04
C ALA A 598 -5.37 36.45 -18.65
N ASP A 599 -4.11 36.92 -18.57
CA ASP A 599 -3.56 37.50 -17.33
C ASP A 599 -4.29 38.80 -16.96
N TYR A 600 -4.50 39.69 -17.92
CA TYR A 600 -5.23 40.94 -17.70
C TYR A 600 -6.70 40.68 -17.30
N GLY A 601 -7.35 39.70 -17.91
CA GLY A 601 -8.70 39.26 -17.51
C GLY A 601 -8.76 38.59 -16.14
N TYR A 602 -7.68 37.94 -15.68
CA TYR A 602 -7.59 37.38 -14.32
C TYR A 602 -7.36 38.47 -13.27
N ASN A 603 -6.59 39.51 -13.61
CA ASN A 603 -6.26 40.64 -12.75
C ASN A 603 -7.50 41.43 -12.33
N THR A 604 -7.99 41.15 -11.11
CA THR A 604 -9.19 41.79 -10.56
C THR A 604 -9.04 42.00 -9.06
N ALA A 605 -9.64 43.07 -8.56
CA ALA A 605 -9.80 43.30 -7.13
C ALA A 605 -11.23 43.74 -6.84
N TYR A 606 -11.79 43.32 -5.71
CA TYR A 606 -13.07 43.80 -5.24
C TYR A 606 -13.11 43.94 -3.71
N TRP A 607 -13.74 45.01 -3.28
CA TRP A 607 -14.20 45.20 -1.92
C TRP A 607 -15.67 44.80 -1.88
N SER A 608 -15.98 43.66 -1.27
CA SER A 608 -17.36 43.25 -0.97
C SER A 608 -17.75 43.65 0.44
N THR A 609 -18.99 44.07 0.65
CA THR A 609 -19.61 44.26 1.95
C THR A 609 -20.97 43.58 1.99
N GLY A 610 -21.39 43.13 3.16
CA GLY A 610 -22.72 42.61 3.37
C GLY A 610 -23.22 42.75 4.79
N THR A 611 -24.54 42.76 4.92
CA THR A 611 -25.30 42.77 6.15
C THR A 611 -26.32 41.65 6.07
N ASN A 612 -26.36 40.79 7.08
CA ASN A 612 -27.42 39.82 7.28
C ASN A 612 -28.05 40.05 8.66
N LEU A 613 -29.25 40.62 8.69
CA LEU A 613 -30.03 40.85 9.90
C LEU A 613 -31.00 39.68 10.09
N LEU A 614 -30.69 38.82 11.05
CA LEU A 614 -31.51 37.68 11.44
C LEU A 614 -32.34 38.03 12.67
N TRP A 615 -33.62 37.68 12.68
CA TRP A 615 -34.56 37.88 13.78
C TRP A 615 -35.32 36.58 14.06
N GLU A 616 -35.31 36.14 15.32
CA GLU A 616 -35.96 34.92 15.79
C GLU A 616 -37.19 35.29 16.68
N PRO A 617 -38.30 35.80 16.10
CA PRO A 617 -39.41 36.39 16.85
C PRO A 617 -40.03 35.46 17.89
N PHE A 618 -40.03 34.15 17.63
CA PHE A 618 -40.67 33.14 18.46
C PHE A 618 -39.68 32.27 19.26
N LYS A 619 -38.44 32.72 19.47
CA LYS A 619 -37.37 31.98 20.18
C LYS A 619 -37.78 31.39 21.55
N LYS A 620 -38.75 32.00 22.24
CA LYS A 620 -39.30 31.56 23.54
C LYS A 620 -40.49 30.59 23.43
N SER A 621 -40.98 30.27 22.23
CA SER A 621 -42.09 29.35 21.98
C SER A 621 -41.59 27.91 21.82
N ASN A 622 -42.16 26.97 22.57
CA ASN A 622 -41.82 25.54 22.46
C ASN A 622 -42.12 24.95 21.07
N ILE A 623 -43.03 25.57 20.31
CA ILE A 623 -43.44 25.13 18.96
C ILE A 623 -42.68 25.91 17.89
N LEU A 624 -42.64 27.24 17.98
CA LEU A 624 -42.15 28.11 16.90
C LEU A 624 -40.70 28.60 17.08
N SER A 625 -39.92 28.04 18.02
CA SER A 625 -38.57 28.50 18.37
C SER A 625 -37.55 28.55 17.22
N ALA A 626 -37.75 27.78 16.15
CA ALA A 626 -36.91 27.78 14.96
C ALA A 626 -37.33 28.81 13.88
N SER A 627 -38.46 29.51 14.09
CA SER A 627 -38.97 30.51 13.15
C SER A 627 -38.11 31.78 13.14
N LYS A 628 -37.74 32.24 11.95
CA LYS A 628 -36.78 33.33 11.73
C LYS A 628 -37.13 34.21 10.52
N VAL A 629 -36.72 35.47 10.56
CA VAL A 629 -36.72 36.39 9.43
C VAL A 629 -35.28 36.84 9.21
N SER A 630 -34.75 36.67 8.00
CA SER A 630 -33.40 37.10 7.60
C SER A 630 -33.52 38.14 6.50
N TYR A 631 -32.98 39.34 6.72
CA TYR A 631 -32.75 40.31 5.65
C TYR A 631 -31.27 40.30 5.29
N SER A 632 -30.94 39.91 4.06
CA SER A 632 -29.58 39.89 3.53
C SER A 632 -29.39 40.95 2.45
N ILE A 633 -28.28 41.65 2.50
CA ILE A 633 -27.77 42.46 1.39
C ILE A 633 -26.25 42.27 1.32
N HIS A 634 -25.73 41.94 0.15
CA HIS A 634 -24.31 41.72 -0.10
C HIS A 634 -23.94 42.23 -1.49
N GLY A 635 -22.96 43.12 -1.57
CA GLY A 635 -22.55 43.79 -2.82
C GLY A 635 -21.12 44.29 -2.79
N LYS A 636 -20.64 44.76 -3.93
CA LYS A 636 -19.30 45.28 -4.15
C LYS A 636 -19.32 46.80 -3.93
N VAL A 637 -18.56 47.28 -2.95
CA VAL A 637 -18.34 48.71 -2.69
C VAL A 637 -17.39 49.30 -3.74
N ALA A 638 -16.43 48.49 -4.19
CA ALA A 638 -15.52 48.81 -5.28
C ALA A 638 -15.13 47.53 -6.04
N ARG A 639 -14.94 47.63 -7.35
CA ARG A 639 -14.45 46.56 -8.24
C ARG A 639 -13.46 47.16 -9.23
N LEU A 640 -12.21 46.74 -9.18
CA LEU A 640 -11.22 46.94 -10.23
C LEU A 640 -11.28 45.75 -11.19
N ALA A 641 -11.53 46.00 -12.48
CA ALA A 641 -11.54 44.99 -13.52
C ALA A 641 -11.00 45.52 -14.85
N TYR A 642 -10.41 44.64 -15.64
CA TYR A 642 -9.99 44.89 -17.01
C TYR A 642 -11.19 45.24 -17.91
N GLU A 643 -11.09 46.32 -18.68
CA GLU A 643 -12.13 46.78 -19.64
C GLU A 643 -11.68 46.62 -21.10
N GLY A 644 -10.37 46.68 -21.39
CA GLY A 644 -9.84 46.51 -22.74
C GLY A 644 -8.36 46.88 -22.86
N LEU A 645 -7.89 47.04 -24.09
CA LEU A 645 -6.55 47.54 -24.41
C LEU A 645 -6.62 49.00 -24.87
N ASP A 646 -5.52 49.75 -24.71
CA ASP A 646 -5.40 51.16 -25.13
C ASP A 646 -5.18 51.36 -26.64
N GLY A 647 -5.01 50.29 -27.41
CA GLY A 647 -4.88 50.34 -28.86
C GLY A 647 -4.87 48.96 -29.53
N SER A 648 -4.66 48.95 -30.86
CA SER A 648 -4.53 47.74 -31.67
C SER A 648 -3.07 47.52 -32.08
N GLY A 649 -2.38 46.63 -31.37
CA GLY A 649 -0.98 46.27 -31.64
C GLY A 649 -0.48 45.13 -30.76
N VAL A 650 0.83 44.90 -30.76
CA VAL A 650 1.49 43.88 -29.92
C VAL A 650 1.79 44.42 -28.51
N ASP A 651 2.14 45.71 -28.42
CA ASP A 651 2.57 46.39 -27.18
C ASP A 651 1.44 47.17 -26.47
N ALA A 652 0.18 46.90 -26.79
CA ALA A 652 -0.97 47.63 -26.23
C ALA A 652 -1.19 47.29 -24.75
N TYR A 653 -1.41 48.31 -23.92
CA TYR A 653 -1.49 48.18 -22.46
C TYR A 653 -2.91 47.91 -21.96
N PRO A 654 -3.07 47.17 -20.86
CA PRO A 654 -4.38 46.88 -20.27
C PRO A 654 -4.99 48.08 -19.53
N ILE A 655 -6.20 48.47 -19.94
CA ILE A 655 -7.04 49.43 -19.22
C ILE A 655 -7.81 48.71 -18.13
N TYR A 656 -7.58 49.10 -16.87
CA TYR A 656 -8.36 48.67 -15.72
C TYR A 656 -9.27 49.81 -15.24
N LYS A 657 -10.53 49.49 -14.98
CA LYS A 657 -11.55 50.44 -14.53
C LYS A 657 -12.01 50.12 -13.11
N LEU A 658 -12.06 51.17 -12.29
CA LEU A 658 -12.58 51.11 -10.93
C LEU A 658 -14.07 51.47 -10.94
N TYR A 659 -14.91 50.45 -10.85
CA TYR A 659 -16.35 50.58 -10.66
C TYR A 659 -16.59 50.80 -9.16
N TRP A 660 -17.17 51.93 -8.79
CA TRP A 660 -17.63 52.23 -7.42
C TRP A 660 -19.05 51.69 -7.19
N LEU A 661 -19.47 51.64 -5.92
CA LEU A 661 -20.79 51.19 -5.50
C LEU A 661 -21.92 51.83 -6.33
N SER A 662 -22.60 50.99 -7.11
CA SER A 662 -23.76 51.35 -7.92
C SER A 662 -24.91 50.39 -7.62
N TRP A 663 -26.14 50.88 -7.78
CA TRP A 663 -27.36 50.12 -7.51
C TRP A 663 -27.76 49.30 -8.75
N ASP A 664 -26.90 48.34 -9.12
CA ASP A 664 -27.08 47.45 -10.28
C ASP A 664 -26.77 45.96 -9.96
N PRO A 665 -27.22 45.00 -10.80
CA PRO A 665 -26.99 43.56 -10.59
C PRO A 665 -25.52 43.09 -10.74
N THR A 666 -24.63 43.92 -11.25
CA THR A 666 -23.20 43.58 -11.40
C THR A 666 -22.41 43.88 -10.13
N MET A 667 -22.85 44.87 -9.36
CA MET A 667 -22.27 45.27 -8.09
C MET A 667 -23.01 44.66 -6.89
N ILE A 668 -24.34 44.66 -6.85
CA ILE A 668 -25.12 43.97 -5.80
C ILE A 668 -25.32 42.50 -6.21
N SER A 669 -24.99 41.59 -5.29
CA SER A 669 -24.88 40.13 -5.54
C SER A 669 -25.92 39.27 -4.81
N ASP A 670 -26.42 39.73 -3.67
CA ASP A 670 -27.64 39.23 -3.02
C ASP A 670 -28.30 40.43 -2.35
N HIS A 671 -29.62 40.53 -2.46
CA HIS A 671 -30.44 41.51 -1.76
C HIS A 671 -31.80 40.85 -1.58
N SER A 672 -32.12 40.40 -0.37
CA SER A 672 -33.29 39.56 -0.15
C SER A 672 -33.84 39.58 1.26
N ILE A 673 -35.12 39.25 1.37
CA ILE A 673 -35.78 38.90 2.64
C ILE A 673 -36.15 37.42 2.58
N LEU A 674 -35.76 36.65 3.59
CA LEU A 674 -36.16 35.26 3.81
C LEU A 674 -36.92 35.16 5.13
N THR A 675 -38.24 34.98 5.06
CA THR A 675 -39.07 34.64 6.22
C THR A 675 -39.27 33.14 6.26
N GLU A 676 -38.77 32.45 7.29
CA GLU A 676 -38.99 31.03 7.53
C GLU A 676 -39.77 30.82 8.83
N LEU A 677 -41.03 30.41 8.72
CA LEU A 677 -41.82 29.91 9.83
C LEU A 677 -41.53 28.42 10.00
N ALA A 678 -40.99 28.03 11.15
CA ALA A 678 -40.65 26.65 11.46
C ALA A 678 -41.35 26.21 12.75
N ALA A 679 -42.21 25.20 12.63
CA ALA A 679 -43.10 24.72 13.68
C ALA A 679 -42.76 23.27 14.06
N LYS A 680 -42.26 23.09 15.29
CA LYS A 680 -41.96 21.78 15.86
C LYS A 680 -43.23 21.11 16.39
N LEU A 681 -43.69 20.08 15.70
CA LEU A 681 -44.90 19.31 16.03
C LEU A 681 -44.49 17.91 16.51
N GLY A 682 -44.20 17.81 17.80
CA GLY A 682 -43.73 16.57 18.43
C GLY A 682 -42.29 16.23 18.01
N SER A 683 -42.14 15.19 17.19
CA SER A 683 -40.84 14.68 16.71
C SER A 683 -40.42 15.24 15.35
N THR A 684 -41.29 15.98 14.66
CA THR A 684 -41.00 16.57 13.34
C THR A 684 -41.07 18.09 13.36
N THR A 685 -40.46 18.73 12.37
CA THR A 685 -40.47 20.18 12.20
C THR A 685 -41.00 20.48 10.81
N GLU A 686 -42.11 21.23 10.77
CA GLU A 686 -42.68 21.78 9.54
C GLU A 686 -41.96 23.10 9.23
N HIS A 687 -41.45 23.29 8.02
CA HIS A 687 -40.83 24.54 7.60
C HIS A 687 -41.66 25.17 6.47
N LEU A 688 -41.89 26.47 6.55
CA LEU A 688 -42.51 27.28 5.50
C LEU A 688 -41.65 28.51 5.28
N SER A 689 -40.97 28.61 4.14
CA SER A 689 -40.05 29.71 3.84
C SER A 689 -40.44 30.50 2.59
N PHE A 690 -40.41 31.83 2.72
CA PHE A 690 -40.72 32.79 1.67
C PHE A 690 -39.49 33.69 1.48
N LYS A 691 -38.78 33.51 0.35
CA LYS A 691 -37.68 34.39 -0.08
C LYS A 691 -38.19 35.39 -1.12
N VAL A 692 -37.82 36.66 -0.96
CA VAL A 692 -38.03 37.73 -1.95
C VAL A 692 -36.67 38.31 -2.31
N ALA A 693 -36.29 38.29 -3.58
CA ALA A 693 -35.18 39.09 -4.11
C ALA A 693 -35.66 40.52 -4.37
N LEU A 694 -34.85 41.50 -3.98
CA LEU A 694 -35.18 42.92 -4.01
C LEU A 694 -34.33 43.68 -5.04
N PRO A 695 -34.83 44.79 -5.62
CA PRO A 695 -34.06 45.63 -6.53
C PRO A 695 -32.68 46.03 -5.95
N PRO A 696 -31.61 46.07 -6.75
CA PRO A 696 -31.61 46.08 -8.21
C PRO A 696 -31.60 44.69 -8.86
N LEU A 697 -31.56 43.61 -8.07
CA LEU A 697 -31.69 42.27 -8.62
C LEU A 697 -33.07 42.09 -9.26
N LEU A 698 -33.14 41.23 -10.27
CA LEU A 698 -34.41 40.86 -10.89
C LEU A 698 -35.34 40.25 -9.84
N GLU A 699 -36.58 40.75 -9.83
CA GLU A 699 -37.59 40.36 -8.84
C GLU A 699 -37.83 38.86 -8.89
N SER A 700 -37.71 38.20 -7.73
CA SER A 700 -37.88 36.76 -7.61
C SER A 700 -38.51 36.41 -6.26
N TYR A 701 -39.65 35.75 -6.30
CA TYR A 701 -40.42 35.30 -5.15
C TYR A 701 -40.35 33.78 -5.11
N THR A 702 -39.69 33.24 -4.09
CA THR A 702 -39.60 31.80 -3.84
C THR A 702 -40.43 31.45 -2.61
N PHE A 703 -41.56 30.77 -2.82
CA PHE A 703 -42.36 30.20 -1.74
C PHE A 703 -42.08 28.71 -1.65
N SER A 704 -41.61 28.24 -0.49
CA SER A 704 -41.31 26.83 -0.27
C SER A 704 -41.87 26.34 1.07
N GLY A 705 -42.25 25.07 1.11
CA GLY A 705 -42.67 24.40 2.33
C GLY A 705 -42.11 22.99 2.37
N SER A 706 -41.80 22.49 3.57
CA SER A 706 -41.46 21.10 3.80
C SER A 706 -42.08 20.57 5.10
N THR A 707 -42.54 19.33 5.03
CA THR A 707 -43.35 18.65 6.05
C THR A 707 -42.76 17.28 6.39
N GLY A 708 -42.74 16.95 7.67
CA GLY A 708 -42.33 15.66 8.22
C GLY A 708 -43.52 14.90 8.79
N LEU A 709 -44.06 13.96 8.01
CA LEU A 709 -45.18 13.09 8.39
C LEU A 709 -44.67 11.68 8.74
N GLY A 710 -43.79 11.61 9.75
CA GLY A 710 -43.29 10.37 10.35
C GLY A 710 -42.45 9.49 9.43
N LEU A 711 -43.13 8.68 8.59
CA LEU A 711 -42.52 7.83 7.57
C LEU A 711 -42.36 8.55 6.21
N ALA A 712 -42.94 9.73 6.05
CA ALA A 712 -42.85 10.56 4.85
C ALA A 712 -42.22 11.92 5.15
N THR A 713 -41.41 12.43 4.23
CA THR A 713 -41.00 13.84 4.17
C THR A 713 -41.31 14.37 2.78
N MET A 714 -42.11 15.44 2.70
CA MET A 714 -42.48 16.10 1.45
C MET A 714 -41.98 17.55 1.49
N GLY A 715 -41.63 18.10 0.34
CA GLY A 715 -41.35 19.52 0.17
C GLY A 715 -41.72 20.00 -1.22
N ALA A 716 -41.96 21.30 -1.34
CA ALA A 716 -42.20 21.99 -2.59
C ALA A 716 -41.55 23.38 -2.54
N SER A 717 -41.10 23.88 -3.69
CA SER A 717 -40.59 25.23 -3.86
C SER A 717 -41.08 25.81 -5.19
N TYR A 718 -41.92 26.82 -5.11
CA TYR A 718 -42.51 27.55 -6.22
C TYR A 718 -41.78 28.88 -6.40
N VAL A 719 -41.31 29.15 -7.61
CA VAL A 719 -40.53 30.34 -7.98
C VAL A 719 -41.29 31.13 -9.04
N ILE A 720 -41.60 32.39 -8.72
CA ILE A 720 -42.05 33.42 -9.65
C ILE A 720 -40.88 34.38 -9.85
N SER A 721 -40.45 34.66 -11.08
CA SER A 721 -39.36 35.60 -11.31
C SER A 721 -39.47 36.38 -12.63
N ARG A 722 -38.75 37.50 -12.70
CA ARG A 722 -38.62 38.32 -13.90
C ARG A 722 -37.33 37.94 -14.63
N LYS A 723 -37.39 37.73 -15.95
CA LYS A 723 -36.23 37.33 -16.78
C LYS A 723 -35.35 38.50 -17.18
N ASP A 724 -35.97 39.56 -17.68
CA ASP A 724 -35.34 40.81 -18.09
C ASP A 724 -36.12 41.99 -17.51
N SER A 725 -35.48 43.15 -17.37
CA SER A 725 -36.09 44.35 -16.76
C SER A 725 -37.34 44.88 -17.48
N LEU A 726 -37.59 44.43 -18.72
CA LEU A 726 -38.74 44.80 -19.55
C LEU A 726 -39.82 43.71 -19.65
N GLU A 727 -39.56 42.48 -19.20
CA GLU A 727 -40.58 41.41 -19.20
C GLU A 727 -41.44 41.43 -17.94
N ASP A 728 -42.69 40.98 -18.03
CA ASP A 728 -43.56 40.78 -16.86
C ASP A 728 -43.04 39.71 -15.89
N LEU A 729 -43.40 39.87 -14.62
CA LEU A 729 -43.16 38.88 -13.57
C LEU A 729 -44.00 37.62 -13.83
N LYS A 730 -43.36 36.47 -14.08
CA LYS A 730 -44.05 35.22 -14.45
C LYS A 730 -43.69 34.08 -13.51
N SER A 731 -44.59 33.10 -13.36
CA SER A 731 -44.26 31.80 -12.80
C SER A 731 -43.10 31.20 -13.59
N THR A 732 -42.03 30.80 -12.92
CA THR A 732 -40.80 30.30 -13.57
C THR A 732 -40.66 28.81 -13.37
N SER A 733 -40.71 28.33 -12.11
CA SER A 733 -40.67 26.90 -11.83
C SER A 733 -41.43 26.48 -10.58
N LEU A 734 -41.81 25.21 -10.53
CA LEU A 734 -42.24 24.50 -9.32
C LEU A 734 -41.37 23.25 -9.17
N THR A 735 -40.58 23.18 -8.12
CA THR A 735 -39.91 21.95 -7.71
C THR A 735 -40.69 21.29 -6.57
N GLY A 736 -40.66 19.96 -6.51
CA GLY A 736 -41.28 19.17 -5.46
C GLY A 736 -40.46 17.93 -5.16
N ASN A 737 -40.24 17.65 -3.89
CA ASN A 737 -39.56 16.45 -3.41
C ASN A 737 -40.50 15.65 -2.51
N LEU A 738 -40.59 14.35 -2.73
CA LEU A 738 -41.24 13.40 -1.85
C LEU A 738 -40.21 12.34 -1.47
N THR A 739 -40.18 11.95 -0.19
CA THR A 739 -39.35 10.84 0.27
C THR A 739 -40.13 10.03 1.29
N LEU A 740 -40.37 8.76 0.98
CA LEU A 740 -41.08 7.80 1.80
C LEU A 740 -40.09 6.78 2.34
N LYS A 741 -39.94 6.67 3.65
CA LYS A 741 -39.10 5.68 4.33
C LYS A 741 -39.97 4.77 5.20
N PRO A 742 -40.84 3.93 4.60
CA PRO A 742 -41.78 3.08 5.34
C PRO A 742 -41.08 2.08 6.27
N THR A 743 -39.82 1.72 6.01
CA THR A 743 -38.98 0.98 6.97
C THR A 743 -37.53 1.48 6.92
N LYS A 744 -36.70 1.10 7.91
CA LYS A 744 -35.24 1.34 7.86
C LYS A 744 -34.52 0.67 6.68
N LYS A 745 -35.18 -0.22 5.92
CA LYS A 745 -34.61 -0.96 4.77
C LYS A 745 -35.26 -0.61 3.43
N ILE A 746 -36.30 0.24 3.41
CA ILE A 746 -36.99 0.64 2.18
C ILE A 746 -37.16 2.16 2.19
N GLY A 747 -36.58 2.84 1.22
CA GLY A 747 -36.68 4.28 1.02
C GLY A 747 -36.91 4.61 -0.45
N ILE A 748 -38.02 5.31 -0.74
CA ILE A 748 -38.38 5.82 -2.05
C ILE A 748 -38.18 7.34 -2.02
N SER A 749 -37.54 7.93 -3.02
CA SER A 749 -37.55 9.38 -3.26
C SER A 749 -38.04 9.69 -4.67
N ALA A 750 -38.79 10.77 -4.81
CA ALA A 750 -39.20 11.32 -6.09
C ALA A 750 -39.01 12.83 -6.05
N ASN A 751 -38.22 13.39 -6.98
CA ASN A 751 -38.02 14.82 -7.13
C ASN A 751 -38.48 15.22 -8.53
N ALA A 752 -39.45 16.12 -8.61
CA ALA A 752 -39.97 16.68 -9.86
C ALA A 752 -39.63 18.17 -9.94
N ALA A 753 -39.40 18.66 -11.15
CA ALA A 753 -39.29 20.08 -11.46
C ALA A 753 -40.15 20.38 -12.70
N TRP A 754 -41.02 21.37 -12.59
CA TRP A 754 -41.82 21.91 -13.67
C TRP A 754 -41.30 23.30 -14.05
N ASP A 755 -41.24 23.59 -15.35
CA ASP A 755 -40.92 24.87 -15.94
C ASP A 755 -42.21 25.48 -16.52
N PHE A 756 -42.64 26.61 -15.97
CA PHE A 756 -43.87 27.29 -16.41
C PHE A 756 -43.65 28.16 -17.65
N ASP A 757 -42.42 28.63 -17.89
CA ASP A 757 -42.08 29.42 -19.07
C ASP A 757 -42.14 28.57 -20.35
N THR A 758 -41.66 27.33 -20.29
CA THR A 758 -41.78 26.37 -21.40
C THR A 758 -42.95 25.40 -21.27
N GLN A 759 -43.83 25.64 -20.28
CA GLN A 759 -45.05 24.88 -19.97
C GLN A 759 -44.85 23.35 -19.95
N ALA A 760 -43.71 22.91 -19.42
CA ALA A 760 -43.24 21.53 -19.55
C ALA A 760 -42.57 21.03 -18.25
N PRO A 761 -42.55 19.72 -18.00
CA PRO A 761 -41.69 19.16 -16.97
C PRO A 761 -40.22 19.38 -17.34
N LEU A 762 -39.45 19.97 -16.43
CA LEU A 762 -38.01 20.19 -16.57
C LEU A 762 -37.24 18.89 -16.25
N SER A 763 -37.57 18.25 -15.13
CA SER A 763 -36.99 16.98 -14.70
C SER A 763 -37.92 16.19 -13.77
N LEU A 764 -37.70 14.88 -13.74
CA LEU A 764 -38.26 13.92 -12.79
C LEU A 764 -37.17 12.91 -12.48
N SER A 765 -36.79 12.79 -11.21
CA SER A 765 -35.92 11.72 -10.72
C SER A 765 -36.66 10.90 -9.67
N THR A 766 -36.65 9.59 -9.82
CA THR A 766 -37.26 8.66 -8.86
C THR A 766 -36.24 7.61 -8.47
N ASP A 767 -35.90 7.55 -7.19
CA ASP A 767 -34.98 6.59 -6.61
C ASP A 767 -35.75 5.64 -5.68
N LEU A 768 -35.47 4.34 -5.76
CA LEU A 768 -36.00 3.29 -4.90
C LEU A 768 -34.82 2.53 -4.30
N SER A 769 -34.66 2.58 -2.99
CA SER A 769 -33.72 1.77 -2.21
C SER A 769 -34.50 0.71 -1.41
N ALA A 770 -34.10 -0.55 -1.51
CA ALA A 770 -34.80 -1.69 -0.93
C ALA A 770 -33.81 -2.81 -0.57
N TRP A 771 -33.46 -2.96 0.70
CA TRP A 771 -32.43 -3.87 1.24
C TRP A 771 -31.05 -3.71 0.55
N SER A 772 -30.78 -4.52 -0.47
CA SER A 772 -29.56 -4.54 -1.29
C SER A 772 -29.79 -4.03 -2.71
N PHE A 773 -31.04 -3.74 -3.08
CA PHE A 773 -31.44 -3.27 -4.40
C PHE A 773 -31.61 -1.75 -4.39
N ASN A 774 -31.14 -1.10 -5.45
CA ASN A 774 -31.33 0.31 -5.71
C ASN A 774 -31.74 0.48 -7.18
N ALA A 775 -32.84 1.17 -7.44
CA ALA A 775 -33.27 1.58 -8.77
C ALA A 775 -33.32 3.10 -8.83
N ARG A 776 -32.91 3.67 -9.96
CA ARG A 776 -32.96 5.11 -10.24
C ARG A 776 -33.46 5.33 -11.65
N PHE A 777 -34.56 6.05 -11.77
CA PHE A 777 -35.13 6.50 -13.03
C PHE A 777 -34.97 8.01 -13.13
N VAL A 778 -34.54 8.51 -14.29
CA VAL A 778 -34.50 9.94 -14.59
C VAL A 778 -35.19 10.20 -15.92
N ALA A 779 -36.04 11.21 -15.95
CA ALA A 779 -36.55 11.87 -17.14
C ALA A 779 -36.26 13.37 -17.04
N GLN A 780 -35.93 14.01 -18.15
CA GLN A 780 -35.64 15.45 -18.19
C GLN A 780 -35.83 16.02 -19.59
N LYS A 781 -35.87 17.35 -19.69
CA LYS A 781 -35.80 18.04 -20.99
C LYS A 781 -34.45 17.73 -21.65
N ALA A 782 -34.49 17.03 -22.78
CA ALA A 782 -33.31 16.53 -23.47
C ALA A 782 -33.47 16.56 -24.98
N SER A 783 -32.35 16.67 -25.70
CA SER A 783 -32.33 16.60 -27.16
C SER A 783 -32.76 15.21 -27.64
N GLY A 784 -33.61 15.18 -28.66
CA GLY A 784 -33.92 13.96 -29.40
C GLY A 784 -32.73 13.49 -30.24
N TYR A 785 -32.60 12.18 -30.38
CA TYR A 785 -31.72 11.55 -31.37
C TYR A 785 -32.55 10.56 -32.20
N ILE A 786 -32.21 10.43 -33.47
CA ILE A 786 -32.72 9.40 -34.38
C ILE A 786 -31.51 8.60 -34.86
N PHE A 787 -31.65 7.29 -34.96
CA PHE A 787 -30.63 6.43 -35.54
C PHE A 787 -30.74 6.49 -37.07
N LYS A 788 -29.71 6.98 -37.76
CA LYS A 788 -29.61 7.00 -39.23
C LYS A 788 -28.19 6.70 -39.66
N GLY A 789 -28.02 5.97 -40.78
CA GLY A 789 -26.70 5.70 -41.35
C GLY A 789 -25.68 5.14 -40.35
N SER A 790 -26.11 4.15 -39.54
CA SER A 790 -25.37 3.50 -38.45
C SER A 790 -24.95 4.38 -37.25
N SER A 791 -25.47 5.60 -37.11
CA SER A 791 -25.15 6.50 -35.98
C SER A 791 -26.36 7.23 -35.39
N TRP A 792 -26.23 7.66 -34.13
CA TRP A 792 -27.22 8.51 -33.46
C TRP A 792 -27.03 9.99 -33.84
N ILE A 793 -27.90 10.50 -34.70
CA ILE A 793 -27.90 11.90 -35.14
C ILE A 793 -28.91 12.69 -34.30
N GLN A 794 -28.55 13.90 -33.88
CA GLN A 794 -29.45 14.76 -33.10
C GLN A 794 -30.59 15.29 -33.99
N ASP A 795 -31.83 15.13 -33.53
CA ASP A 795 -33.08 15.46 -34.22
C ASP A 795 -33.43 16.96 -34.18
N GLY A 796 -32.59 17.80 -33.57
CA GLY A 796 -32.86 19.21 -33.27
C GLY A 796 -33.94 19.42 -32.18
N THR A 797 -34.93 18.54 -32.07
CA THR A 797 -36.00 18.63 -31.08
C THR A 797 -35.50 18.52 -29.64
N GLN A 798 -36.11 19.28 -28.71
CA GLN A 798 -35.89 19.16 -27.28
C GLN A 798 -37.22 19.02 -26.55
N TYR A 799 -37.43 17.86 -25.90
CA TYR A 799 -38.66 17.56 -25.17
C TYR A 799 -38.32 16.90 -23.83
N PHE A 800 -39.28 16.88 -22.91
CA PHE A 800 -39.18 16.05 -21.72
C PHE A 800 -39.23 14.57 -22.12
N ARG A 801 -38.14 13.83 -21.90
CA ARG A 801 -37.99 12.41 -22.25
C ARG A 801 -37.37 11.64 -21.09
N PRO A 802 -37.70 10.36 -20.89
CA PRO A 802 -36.88 9.45 -20.08
C PRO A 802 -35.43 9.48 -20.58
N SER A 803 -34.47 9.73 -19.69
CA SER A 803 -33.05 9.89 -20.03
C SER A 803 -32.21 8.70 -19.58
N THR A 804 -32.38 8.22 -18.34
CA THR A 804 -31.65 7.06 -17.83
C THR A 804 -32.48 6.18 -16.89
N LEU A 805 -32.18 4.88 -16.92
CA LEU A 805 -32.59 3.91 -15.92
C LEU A 805 -31.33 3.18 -15.41
N SER A 806 -31.04 3.32 -14.12
CA SER A 806 -29.92 2.64 -13.46
C SER A 806 -30.46 1.70 -12.38
N LEU A 807 -30.13 0.41 -12.48
CA LEU A 807 -30.49 -0.61 -11.48
C LEU A 807 -29.20 -1.18 -10.89
N SER A 808 -29.11 -1.30 -9.56
CA SER A 808 -27.96 -1.89 -8.88
C SER A 808 -28.43 -2.84 -7.78
N TRP A 809 -27.86 -4.03 -7.73
CA TRP A 809 -28.19 -5.05 -6.75
C TRP A 809 -26.91 -5.60 -6.12
N LYS A 810 -26.78 -5.43 -4.80
CA LYS A 810 -25.63 -5.87 -4.01
C LYS A 810 -26.00 -6.99 -3.02
N PRO A 811 -26.34 -8.21 -3.47
CA PRO A 811 -26.62 -9.31 -2.55
C PRO A 811 -25.38 -9.66 -1.74
N THR A 812 -25.57 -9.93 -0.45
CA THR A 812 -24.54 -10.45 0.44
C THR A 812 -25.12 -11.60 1.26
N LEU A 813 -24.49 -12.76 1.19
CA LEU A 813 -24.83 -13.96 1.93
C LEU A 813 -23.62 -14.36 2.76
N ARG A 814 -23.82 -14.58 4.06
CA ARG A 814 -22.78 -15.04 4.99
C ARG A 814 -23.36 -16.14 5.86
N SER A 815 -22.82 -17.34 5.75
CA SER A 815 -23.12 -18.45 6.66
C SER A 815 -22.06 -18.49 7.75
N SER A 816 -22.45 -18.09 8.96
CA SER A 816 -21.61 -18.07 10.17
C SER A 816 -22.11 -19.09 11.20
N VAL A 817 -22.30 -20.34 10.76
CA VAL A 817 -22.65 -21.48 11.63
C VAL A 817 -21.82 -22.68 11.18
N PRO A 818 -21.07 -23.35 12.07
CA PRO A 818 -20.55 -24.68 11.77
C PRO A 818 -21.74 -25.64 11.67
N LEU A 819 -22.07 -26.07 10.45
CA LEU A 819 -22.99 -27.20 10.31
C LEU A 819 -22.28 -28.45 10.83
N PHE A 820 -22.88 -29.04 11.88
CA PHE A 820 -22.46 -30.23 12.61
C PHE A 820 -21.35 -30.04 13.67
N SER A 821 -21.35 -30.99 14.61
CA SER A 821 -20.59 -31.16 15.88
C SER A 821 -19.18 -30.55 16.03
N LYS A 822 -18.74 -30.48 17.30
CA LYS A 822 -17.34 -30.18 17.71
C LYS A 822 -16.29 -31.10 17.07
N ASP A 823 -16.69 -32.32 16.67
CA ASP A 823 -15.82 -33.33 16.05
C ASP A 823 -15.92 -33.35 14.52
N THR A 824 -16.62 -32.38 13.90
CA THR A 824 -16.82 -32.32 12.44
C THR A 824 -16.30 -31.04 11.82
N ILE A 825 -15.86 -31.18 10.57
CA ILE A 825 -15.22 -30.15 9.74
C ILE A 825 -16.20 -28.98 9.50
N GLY A 826 -15.94 -27.85 10.16
CA GLY A 826 -16.82 -26.68 10.15
C GLY A 826 -16.53 -25.73 8.99
N TRP A 827 -17.53 -25.48 8.15
CA TRP A 827 -17.40 -24.62 6.96
C TRP A 827 -18.08 -23.27 7.17
N SER A 828 -17.41 -22.19 6.76
CA SER A 828 -18.02 -20.86 6.58
C SER A 828 -18.03 -20.48 5.10
N VAL A 829 -19.09 -19.80 4.67
CA VAL A 829 -19.29 -19.40 3.27
C VAL A 829 -19.73 -17.95 3.25
N GLU A 830 -18.94 -17.11 2.60
CA GLU A 830 -19.28 -15.73 2.25
C GLU A 830 -19.45 -15.63 0.73
N ALA A 831 -20.55 -15.04 0.28
CA ALA A 831 -20.81 -14.74 -1.12
C ALA A 831 -21.32 -13.30 -1.23
N ASP A 832 -20.71 -12.51 -2.09
CA ASP A 832 -21.17 -11.16 -2.41
C ASP A 832 -21.28 -10.96 -3.92
N GLY A 833 -22.26 -10.18 -4.33
CA GLY A 833 -22.41 -9.75 -5.70
C GLY A 833 -22.57 -8.25 -5.77
N LEU A 834 -22.19 -7.65 -6.89
CA LEU A 834 -22.60 -6.32 -7.31
C LEU A 834 -22.95 -6.39 -8.79
N PHE A 835 -24.24 -6.45 -9.08
CA PHE A 835 -24.80 -6.30 -10.41
C PHE A 835 -25.21 -4.84 -10.60
N THR A 836 -24.86 -4.22 -11.71
CA THR A 836 -25.26 -2.84 -12.03
C THR A 836 -25.57 -2.71 -13.51
N LEU A 837 -26.84 -2.45 -13.83
CA LEU A 837 -27.34 -2.07 -15.15
C LEU A 837 -27.44 -0.54 -15.23
N ASN A 838 -26.97 0.05 -16.31
CA ASN A 838 -27.22 1.44 -16.65
C ASN A 838 -27.65 1.55 -18.12
N GLN A 839 -28.91 1.92 -18.34
CA GLN A 839 -29.54 2.08 -19.63
C GLN A 839 -29.77 3.57 -19.92
N ASN A 840 -29.17 4.08 -21.00
CA ASN A 840 -29.60 5.35 -21.60
C ASN A 840 -30.92 5.12 -22.35
N LEU A 841 -31.96 5.89 -22.07
CA LEU A 841 -33.30 5.70 -22.67
C LEU A 841 -33.51 6.53 -23.95
N ILE A 842 -32.59 7.46 -24.26
CA ILE A 842 -32.62 8.29 -25.47
C ILE A 842 -31.80 7.62 -26.58
N GLN A 843 -30.56 7.23 -26.27
CA GLN A 843 -29.70 6.45 -27.15
C GLN A 843 -29.70 5.00 -26.64
N PHE A 844 -30.76 4.25 -26.94
CA PHE A 844 -31.03 2.95 -26.30
C PHE A 844 -29.95 1.88 -26.53
N THR A 845 -29.10 2.04 -27.56
CA THR A 845 -27.93 1.15 -27.78
C THR A 845 -26.87 1.27 -26.69
N ASN A 846 -26.89 2.36 -25.92
CA ASN A 846 -25.90 2.66 -24.90
C ASN A 846 -26.39 2.11 -23.56
N SER A 847 -26.12 0.82 -23.35
CA SER A 847 -26.58 0.04 -22.20
C SER A 847 -25.44 -0.81 -21.65
N THR A 848 -25.02 -0.52 -20.42
CA THR A 848 -23.92 -1.23 -19.75
C THR A 848 -24.43 -2.05 -18.58
N PHE A 849 -24.02 -3.31 -18.51
CA PHE A 849 -24.24 -4.18 -17.37
C PHE A 849 -22.89 -4.67 -16.84
N GLY A 850 -22.57 -4.33 -15.60
CA GLY A 850 -21.44 -4.85 -14.86
C GLY A 850 -21.90 -5.90 -13.84
N ALA A 851 -21.17 -7.01 -13.76
CA ALA A 851 -21.34 -8.03 -12.73
C ALA A 851 -19.99 -8.30 -12.07
N ASN A 852 -19.88 -7.95 -10.79
CA ASN A 852 -18.80 -8.39 -9.93
C ASN A 852 -19.35 -9.45 -8.96
N LEU A 853 -18.67 -10.58 -8.84
CA LEU A 853 -19.01 -11.69 -7.95
C LEU A 853 -17.80 -12.02 -7.08
N GLY A 854 -18.01 -12.10 -5.76
CA GLY A 854 -17.06 -12.58 -4.77
C GLY A 854 -17.63 -13.82 -4.06
N PHE A 855 -16.78 -14.81 -3.85
CA PHE A 855 -17.14 -16.06 -3.17
C PHE A 855 -15.94 -16.57 -2.38
N SER A 856 -16.14 -16.85 -1.10
CA SER A 856 -15.10 -17.32 -0.18
C SER A 856 -15.65 -18.45 0.67
N ILE A 857 -15.13 -19.66 0.46
CA ILE A 857 -15.32 -20.81 1.35
C ILE A 857 -14.10 -20.85 2.28
N LYS A 858 -14.32 -21.07 3.58
CA LYS A 858 -13.26 -21.35 4.56
C LYS A 858 -13.69 -22.52 5.46
N ASN A 859 -12.70 -23.21 6.02
CA ASN A 859 -12.88 -24.45 6.76
C ASN A 859 -12.05 -24.40 8.07
N SER A 860 -12.58 -24.95 9.16
CA SER A 860 -11.88 -25.08 10.44
C SER A 860 -10.54 -25.84 10.36
N THR A 861 -10.33 -26.68 9.34
CA THR A 861 -9.05 -27.36 9.08
C THR A 861 -8.04 -26.52 8.29
N GLY A 862 -8.31 -25.22 8.06
CA GLY A 862 -7.39 -24.32 7.35
C GLY A 862 -7.42 -24.42 5.81
N LEU A 863 -8.41 -25.11 5.23
CA LEU A 863 -8.72 -24.96 3.80
C LEU A 863 -9.51 -23.67 3.56
N SER A 864 -9.14 -22.94 2.51
CA SER A 864 -9.87 -21.79 1.99
C SER A 864 -9.86 -21.77 0.47
N LEU A 865 -10.97 -21.35 -0.13
CA LEU A 865 -11.14 -21.17 -1.56
C LEU A 865 -11.83 -19.82 -1.79
N ASN A 866 -11.11 -18.93 -2.44
CA ASN A 866 -11.58 -17.60 -2.84
C ASN A 866 -11.75 -17.56 -4.35
N PHE A 867 -12.83 -16.96 -4.81
CA PHE A 867 -13.16 -16.75 -6.21
C PHE A 867 -13.69 -15.33 -6.37
N ALA A 868 -13.12 -14.58 -7.29
CA ALA A 868 -13.59 -13.25 -7.69
C ALA A 868 -13.67 -13.18 -9.21
N LEU A 869 -14.80 -12.68 -9.72
CA LEU A 869 -15.09 -12.56 -11.14
C LEU A 869 -15.68 -11.18 -11.43
N SER A 870 -15.11 -10.47 -12.39
CA SER A 870 -15.63 -9.22 -12.93
C SER A 870 -15.92 -9.37 -14.43
N SER A 871 -17.15 -9.08 -14.83
CA SER A 871 -17.58 -9.10 -16.23
C SER A 871 -18.40 -7.86 -16.58
N VAL A 872 -18.26 -7.39 -17.82
CA VAL A 872 -18.96 -6.24 -18.37
C VAL A 872 -19.58 -6.61 -19.72
N ASN A 873 -20.81 -6.15 -19.94
CA ASN A 873 -21.54 -6.23 -21.20
C ASN A 873 -21.96 -4.82 -21.62
N SER A 874 -21.47 -4.36 -22.77
CA SER A 874 -21.68 -3.00 -23.29
C SER A 874 -22.83 -2.89 -24.32
N SER A 875 -23.67 -3.93 -24.43
CA SER A 875 -24.84 -3.94 -25.32
C SER A 875 -26.00 -4.73 -24.71
N PHE A 876 -26.23 -4.54 -23.41
CA PHE A 876 -27.20 -5.31 -22.63
C PHE A 876 -28.66 -5.13 -23.10
N TRP A 877 -28.95 -4.03 -23.81
CA TRP A 877 -30.22 -3.75 -24.49
C TRP A 877 -30.68 -4.87 -25.44
N ARG A 878 -29.75 -5.70 -25.97
CA ARG A 878 -30.03 -6.81 -26.88
C ARG A 878 -30.85 -7.96 -26.27
N TYR A 879 -31.06 -7.95 -24.95
CA TYR A 879 -31.87 -8.96 -24.25
C TYR A 879 -33.34 -8.56 -24.06
N TYR A 880 -33.74 -7.33 -24.37
CA TYR A 880 -35.12 -6.82 -24.25
C TYR A 880 -35.50 -5.90 -25.42
N THR A 881 -35.11 -6.31 -26.63
CA THR A 881 -35.35 -5.58 -27.89
C THR A 881 -36.82 -5.26 -28.16
N SER A 882 -37.74 -6.12 -27.69
CA SER A 882 -39.20 -5.92 -27.78
C SER A 882 -39.75 -4.79 -26.91
N LEU A 883 -38.93 -4.19 -26.02
CA LEU A 883 -39.28 -3.00 -25.25
C LEU A 883 -38.71 -1.70 -25.87
N LEU A 884 -38.06 -1.79 -27.03
CA LEU A 884 -37.38 -0.67 -27.70
C LEU A 884 -38.14 -0.24 -28.97
N PRO A 885 -38.15 1.06 -29.31
CA PRO A 885 -38.81 1.53 -30.52
C PRO A 885 -38.05 1.09 -31.77
N LYS A 886 -38.78 0.58 -32.76
CA LYS A 886 -38.31 0.33 -34.12
C LYS A 886 -38.30 1.61 -34.94
N SER A 887 -37.32 1.76 -35.83
CA SER A 887 -37.20 2.85 -36.79
C SER A 887 -36.84 2.32 -38.18
N ASP A 888 -37.06 3.10 -39.23
CA ASP A 888 -36.91 2.65 -40.62
C ASP A 888 -35.49 2.11 -40.94
N ASP A 889 -34.46 2.78 -40.43
CA ASP A 889 -33.04 2.39 -40.58
C ASP A 889 -32.56 1.35 -39.54
N PHE A 890 -33.37 1.01 -38.53
CA PHE A 890 -32.94 0.16 -37.41
C PHE A 890 -34.09 -0.60 -36.74
N ASP A 891 -34.02 -1.93 -36.84
CA ASP A 891 -34.88 -2.85 -36.11
C ASP A 891 -34.10 -3.48 -34.93
N PRO A 892 -34.50 -3.23 -33.66
CA PRO A 892 -33.89 -3.87 -32.50
C PRO A 892 -33.94 -5.40 -32.55
N GLU A 893 -34.99 -6.02 -33.10
CA GLU A 893 -35.20 -7.47 -33.00
C GLU A 893 -34.16 -8.27 -33.80
N ASN A 894 -33.64 -7.70 -34.90
CA ASN A 894 -32.54 -8.27 -35.69
C ASN A 894 -31.23 -8.43 -34.89
N TYR A 895 -31.08 -7.73 -33.76
CA TYR A 895 -29.93 -7.82 -32.86
C TYR A 895 -30.24 -8.53 -31.54
N SER A 896 -31.42 -9.14 -31.42
CA SER A 896 -31.87 -9.82 -30.21
C SER A 896 -30.98 -11.01 -29.84
N LYS A 897 -30.85 -11.26 -28.54
CA LYS A 897 -30.21 -12.45 -27.98
C LYS A 897 -31.02 -13.00 -26.82
N ASN A 898 -30.92 -14.31 -26.60
CA ASN A 898 -31.39 -14.95 -25.37
C ASN A 898 -30.35 -14.74 -24.25
N PHE A 899 -30.75 -14.04 -23.18
CA PHE A 899 -29.90 -13.75 -22.01
C PHE A 899 -29.28 -15.01 -21.38
N PHE A 900 -30.09 -16.04 -21.13
CA PHE A 900 -29.63 -17.25 -20.44
C PHE A 900 -28.63 -18.05 -21.28
N LEU A 901 -28.86 -18.12 -22.60
CA LEU A 901 -27.92 -18.77 -23.52
C LEU A 901 -26.59 -18.00 -23.62
N ASP A 902 -26.64 -16.67 -23.68
CA ASP A 902 -25.44 -15.84 -23.79
C ASP A 902 -24.62 -15.82 -22.49
N LEU A 903 -25.30 -15.90 -21.33
CA LEU A 903 -24.70 -16.10 -20.01
C LEU A 903 -24.05 -17.49 -19.90
N TRP A 904 -24.73 -18.56 -20.30
CA TRP A 904 -24.16 -19.91 -20.32
C TRP A 904 -22.93 -20.03 -21.26
N ASN A 905 -22.98 -19.36 -22.42
CA ASN A 905 -21.83 -19.23 -23.31
C ASN A 905 -20.66 -18.47 -22.67
N SER A 906 -20.91 -17.51 -21.78
CA SER A 906 -19.84 -16.80 -21.04
C SER A 906 -19.18 -17.66 -19.95
N MET A 907 -19.91 -18.63 -19.38
CA MET A 907 -19.36 -19.63 -18.46
C MET A 907 -18.64 -20.79 -19.17
N SER A 908 -18.77 -20.88 -20.50
CA SER A 908 -18.17 -21.92 -21.33
C SER A 908 -16.68 -21.64 -21.62
N ILE A 909 -15.87 -21.52 -20.56
CA ILE A 909 -14.42 -21.18 -20.64
C ILE A 909 -13.59 -22.12 -21.54
N TRP A 910 -14.10 -23.32 -21.79
CA TRP A 910 -13.50 -24.37 -22.63
C TRP A 910 -13.71 -24.16 -24.14
N ASP A 911 -14.58 -23.22 -24.56
CA ASP A 911 -14.95 -23.00 -25.96
C ASP A 911 -14.70 -21.54 -26.37
N MET A 912 -13.53 -21.31 -26.99
CA MET A 912 -13.12 -19.98 -27.44
C MET A 912 -14.08 -19.35 -28.46
N ASN A 913 -14.86 -20.12 -29.22
CA ASN A 913 -15.85 -19.56 -30.14
C ASN A 913 -17.08 -19.03 -29.39
N LYS A 914 -17.55 -19.74 -28.35
CA LYS A 914 -18.60 -19.24 -27.45
C LYS A 914 -18.15 -18.00 -26.68
N LEU A 915 -16.91 -17.97 -26.18
CA LEU A 915 -16.32 -16.80 -25.50
C LEU A 915 -16.18 -15.57 -26.42
N LYS A 916 -15.78 -15.77 -27.68
CA LYS A 916 -15.76 -14.71 -28.69
C LYS A 916 -17.17 -14.18 -28.98
N ASN A 917 -18.16 -15.06 -29.08
CA ASN A 917 -19.53 -14.71 -29.45
C ASN A 917 -20.41 -14.12 -28.33
N THR A 918 -20.17 -14.42 -27.04
CA THR A 918 -20.97 -13.84 -25.93
C THR A 918 -20.78 -12.32 -25.79
N LEU A 919 -21.80 -11.59 -25.34
CA LEU A 919 -21.70 -10.16 -25.03
C LEU A 919 -21.14 -9.89 -23.62
N PHE A 920 -21.14 -10.88 -22.73
CA PHE A 920 -20.49 -10.79 -21.42
C PHE A 920 -18.99 -10.98 -21.59
N LYS A 921 -18.22 -9.88 -21.54
CA LYS A 921 -16.76 -9.95 -21.62
C LYS A 921 -16.16 -10.01 -20.23
N LEU A 922 -15.16 -10.87 -20.07
CA LEU A 922 -14.37 -10.99 -18.85
C LEU A 922 -13.52 -9.71 -18.67
N GLN A 923 -13.42 -9.20 -17.45
CA GLN A 923 -12.53 -8.10 -17.08
C GLN A 923 -11.48 -8.56 -16.08
N SER A 924 -11.85 -9.43 -15.14
CA SER A 924 -10.89 -10.17 -14.34
C SER A 924 -11.52 -11.45 -13.77
N LEU A 925 -10.68 -12.47 -13.61
CA LEU A 925 -10.95 -13.69 -12.86
C LEU A 925 -9.78 -13.88 -11.90
N LYS A 926 -10.06 -14.13 -10.62
CA LYS A 926 -9.08 -14.55 -9.61
C LYS A 926 -9.65 -15.75 -8.85
N LEU A 927 -8.93 -16.86 -8.82
CA LEU A 927 -9.25 -18.04 -8.03
C LEU A 927 -8.04 -18.38 -7.17
N GLY A 928 -8.19 -18.29 -5.85
CA GLY A 928 -7.14 -18.59 -4.88
C GLY A 928 -7.56 -19.69 -3.92
N LEU A 929 -6.93 -20.86 -4.03
CA LEU A 929 -7.02 -21.95 -3.06
C LEU A 929 -5.83 -21.86 -2.10
N SER A 930 -6.08 -22.04 -0.81
CA SER A 930 -5.03 -22.25 0.19
C SER A 930 -5.44 -23.36 1.15
N MET A 931 -4.56 -24.31 1.43
CA MET A 931 -4.83 -25.48 2.26
C MET A 931 -3.72 -25.67 3.28
N ASP A 932 -4.07 -25.53 4.56
CA ASP A 932 -3.26 -26.03 5.66
C ASP A 932 -3.24 -27.58 5.63
N ALA A 933 -2.05 -28.15 5.47
CA ALA A 933 -1.76 -29.58 5.44
C ALA A 933 -0.92 -30.02 6.66
N HIS A 934 -1.07 -29.33 7.78
CA HIS A 934 -0.36 -29.50 9.05
C HIS A 934 1.15 -29.17 9.00
N ASP A 935 1.92 -29.85 8.14
CA ASP A 935 3.37 -29.67 7.94
C ASP A 935 3.72 -28.68 6.83
N TRP A 936 2.74 -28.32 5.99
CA TRP A 936 2.86 -27.36 4.90
C TRP A 936 1.54 -26.62 4.68
N VAL A 937 1.62 -25.46 4.05
CA VAL A 937 0.51 -24.70 3.49
C VAL A 937 0.67 -24.74 1.98
N LEU A 938 -0.28 -25.36 1.30
CA LEU A 938 -0.43 -25.24 -0.14
C LEU A 938 -1.09 -23.92 -0.45
N SER A 939 -0.62 -23.18 -1.45
CA SER A 939 -1.40 -22.10 -2.05
C SER A 939 -1.32 -22.14 -3.58
N ALA A 940 -2.48 -22.03 -4.22
CA ALA A 940 -2.64 -22.08 -5.67
C ALA A 940 -3.50 -20.91 -6.11
N ASN A 941 -2.97 -20.01 -6.94
CA ASN A 941 -3.67 -18.83 -7.42
C ASN A 941 -3.69 -18.83 -8.95
N ILE A 942 -4.87 -18.71 -9.54
CA ILE A 942 -5.09 -18.43 -10.96
C ILE A 942 -5.61 -17.00 -11.06
N GLU A 943 -4.93 -16.16 -11.81
CA GLU A 943 -5.43 -14.85 -12.22
C GLU A 943 -5.52 -14.78 -13.74
N ALA A 944 -6.60 -14.22 -14.28
CA ALA A 944 -6.78 -14.03 -15.71
C ALA A 944 -7.49 -12.71 -16.02
N GLY A 945 -7.05 -12.03 -17.08
CA GLY A 945 -7.61 -10.76 -17.52
C GLY A 945 -7.26 -10.41 -18.97
N PRO A 946 -8.01 -9.51 -19.62
CA PRO A 946 -7.73 -9.09 -20.98
C PRO A 946 -6.65 -8.00 -21.00
N THR A 947 -5.51 -8.28 -21.64
CA THR A 947 -4.45 -7.31 -21.91
C THR A 947 -4.61 -6.74 -23.32
N LEU A 948 -4.42 -5.43 -23.47
CA LEU A 948 -4.47 -4.78 -24.78
C LEU A 948 -3.10 -4.87 -25.45
N VAL A 949 -2.94 -5.78 -26.40
CA VAL A 949 -1.76 -5.88 -27.25
C VAL A 949 -1.82 -4.75 -28.28
N THR A 950 -0.85 -3.84 -28.22
CA THR A 950 -0.74 -2.72 -29.16
C THR A 950 -0.28 -3.18 -30.55
N ALA A 951 -0.65 -2.43 -31.59
CA ALA A 951 -0.36 -2.81 -32.97
C ALA A 951 1.16 -2.86 -33.24
N SER A 952 1.58 -3.88 -33.98
CA SER A 952 2.98 -4.14 -34.35
C SER A 952 3.15 -4.23 -35.87
N SER A 953 4.38 -4.34 -36.35
CA SER A 953 4.70 -4.48 -37.78
C SER A 953 4.16 -5.77 -38.42
N THR A 954 3.78 -6.77 -37.62
CA THR A 954 3.07 -7.98 -38.06
C THR A 954 1.57 -7.95 -37.71
N GLN A 955 1.24 -7.35 -36.57
CA GLN A 955 -0.09 -7.09 -35.98
C GLN A 955 -0.72 -5.71 -36.27
N PRO A 956 -1.27 -5.36 -37.45
CA PRO A 956 -1.66 -3.97 -37.76
C PRO A 956 -2.89 -3.43 -37.00
N LEU A 957 -3.59 -4.25 -36.20
CA LEU A 957 -4.71 -3.83 -35.37
C LEU A 957 -4.46 -4.23 -33.90
N PRO A 958 -4.69 -3.33 -32.94
CA PRO A 958 -4.59 -3.67 -31.52
C PRO A 958 -5.73 -4.61 -31.13
N HIS A 959 -5.44 -5.61 -30.30
CA HIS A 959 -6.41 -6.62 -29.89
C HIS A 959 -6.28 -6.96 -28.41
N TYR A 960 -7.33 -7.55 -27.85
CA TYR A 960 -7.29 -8.07 -26.48
C TYR A 960 -6.88 -9.54 -26.49
N GLU A 961 -5.75 -9.84 -25.86
CA GLU A 961 -5.33 -11.19 -25.52
C GLU A 961 -5.74 -11.51 -24.07
N MET A 962 -5.93 -12.77 -23.73
CA MET A 962 -6.23 -13.19 -22.35
C MET A 962 -4.93 -13.64 -21.68
N GLU A 963 -4.33 -12.77 -20.87
CA GLU A 963 -3.24 -13.18 -19.99
C GLU A 963 -3.80 -14.08 -18.87
N VAL A 964 -3.13 -15.21 -18.61
CA VAL A 964 -3.48 -16.16 -17.56
C VAL A 964 -2.23 -16.49 -16.76
N ALA A 965 -2.16 -15.99 -15.53
CA ALA A 965 -1.09 -16.27 -14.59
C ALA A 965 -1.54 -17.41 -13.64
N PHE A 966 -0.79 -18.51 -13.63
CA PHE A 966 -0.91 -19.56 -12.62
C PHE A 966 0.29 -19.54 -11.68
N ASN A 967 0.00 -19.55 -10.38
CA ASN A 967 0.97 -19.67 -9.31
C ASN A 967 0.60 -20.88 -8.43
N LEU A 968 1.60 -21.71 -8.13
CA LEU A 968 1.52 -22.78 -7.15
C LEU A 968 2.73 -22.67 -6.22
N ALA A 969 2.49 -22.48 -4.93
CA ALA A 969 3.52 -22.44 -3.89
C ALA A 969 3.19 -23.45 -2.78
N VAL A 970 4.20 -24.21 -2.37
CA VAL A 970 4.14 -25.12 -1.22
C VAL A 970 5.08 -24.56 -0.17
N THR A 971 4.53 -24.11 0.96
CA THR A 971 5.29 -23.52 2.06
C THR A 971 5.20 -24.47 3.25
N TRP A 972 6.25 -25.25 3.52
CA TRP A 972 6.36 -26.00 4.77
C TRP A 972 6.23 -25.07 6.00
N LYS A 973 5.91 -25.65 7.16
CA LYS A 973 5.83 -24.91 8.44
C LYS A 973 7.06 -25.17 9.30
N ASP A 974 7.37 -24.17 10.11
CA ASP A 974 8.62 -24.09 10.88
C ASP A 974 8.95 -25.33 11.74
N ILE A 975 10.22 -25.73 11.67
CA ILE A 975 10.88 -26.46 12.76
C ILE A 975 11.30 -25.41 13.81
N PRO A 976 10.86 -25.50 15.07
CA PRO A 976 11.17 -24.50 16.09
C PRO A 976 12.65 -24.48 16.46
N ALA A 977 13.17 -23.30 16.82
CA ALA A 977 14.57 -23.12 17.17
C ALA A 977 14.95 -23.88 18.46
N ILE A 978 16.12 -24.52 18.42
CA ILE A 978 16.75 -25.23 19.55
C ILE A 978 17.41 -24.18 20.47
N LYS A 979 17.42 -24.39 21.79
CA LYS A 979 18.19 -23.57 22.74
C LYS A 979 18.82 -24.43 23.83
N GLY A 980 20.15 -24.34 23.97
CA GLY A 980 20.86 -24.76 25.18
C GLY A 980 20.80 -23.70 26.28
N SER A 981 21.16 -24.07 27.51
CA SER A 981 21.31 -23.12 28.62
C SER A 981 22.12 -23.72 29.77
N VAL A 982 23.27 -23.12 30.07
CA VAL A 982 24.09 -23.42 31.25
C VAL A 982 23.97 -22.28 32.26
N ASN A 983 23.61 -22.60 33.50
CA ASN A 983 23.76 -21.67 34.62
C ASN A 983 25.14 -21.86 35.24
N TYR A 984 25.94 -20.80 35.28
CA TYR A 984 27.23 -20.77 35.99
C TYR A 984 27.08 -19.89 37.22
N SER A 985 27.17 -20.47 38.41
CA SER A 985 27.14 -19.75 39.69
C SER A 985 28.56 -19.47 40.15
N GLU A 986 28.96 -18.20 40.16
CA GLU A 986 30.28 -17.76 40.64
C GLU A 986 30.43 -18.01 42.15
N GLY A 987 31.12 -19.10 42.51
CA GLY A 987 31.60 -19.36 43.86
C GLY A 987 32.80 -18.48 44.20
N ALA A 988 32.56 -17.18 44.40
CA ALA A 988 33.58 -16.25 44.87
C ALA A 988 34.05 -16.59 46.29
N PHE A 989 35.32 -16.31 46.58
CA PHE A 989 35.83 -16.18 47.95
C PHE A 989 36.55 -14.84 48.07
N GLU A 990 36.31 -14.17 49.20
CA GLU A 990 36.74 -12.80 49.51
C GLU A 990 38.28 -12.69 49.67
N GLN A 991 38.90 -11.52 49.48
CA GLN A 991 38.33 -10.16 49.40
C GLN A 991 38.55 -9.47 48.05
#